data_AF-A0A258AHN9-F1
#
_entry.id   AF-A0A258AHN9-F1
#
_cell.length_a   1.000
_cell.length_b   1.000
_cell.length_c   1.000
_cell.angle_alpha   90.00
_cell.angle_beta   90.00
_cell.angle_gamma   90.00
#
_symmetry.space_group_name_H-M   'P 1'
#
loop_
_entity.id
_entity.type
_entity.pdbx_description
1 polymer ?
#
loop_
_entity_poly.entity_id
_entity_poly.type
_entity_poly.pdbx_seq_one_letter_code
_entity_poly.pdbx_strand_id
1 'polypeptide(L)'
;MNGGSISGSVSTGIYASGGTASISYSGTISGNGFYPVSIENKTGGTVTFSGAISSTTFGISLTNNTNATINFTGGLTLTTNNNAAFTATGGGTVSVTGSANTITTTTATALNVANTTIGAGNLTFASISSNGGSATGIILDTTGSSGGLRVVGTGSAGSGGTIANKTGTDGAPTTGTGIYLNNTAGVQLDRMILQNFGNHAIRGLSVAGFTLANSTINTTSGKNGSNAAFDEGSVIFGVRAGTTGLTGTATITNTTITNGFEDTVGIYNASGTLTLTMDNTPINGAGNDGIAVELHSTATATVEVRNSAISANVGDHFQAVANGSAVLNVLFGTNGANTLTGGAPGALGQSLVIQTGGQWSGSGTFNIANNSINGAVDTPININAGGTGTLVGTITQNTIGTSGVDNTGTINNEDCIRIVANGDKGALGANAHGGTLTVAITNNTLQQLDAGGIFVMGRDGGSVSDPIELNITIQGNLLRQPTPADAPNSFSNAIRLESGASSSPTPDNVRLHANIGGDGVLANVIQGDFGPGGGDEIRIRHQFSASCNFFLSGLGADTSNTTTVINYLTGRNTIDSGRVISATIAGGGTYKTAGAAPLPLLFAPAEVESFGVAEPDSVHSAIAWTETVRKAMKRDRSSVIGGKSDTGSLPVVQDAAPATSIPQADTALTQSALDALVAAARARWIATGLSEAQIAALDNVTFTVADLPGWHLGEAAGKTIRVDTNAGGNGWFIDPTPADDSEFSGSGVSALRSLPSAQAPAGVDLLTTILHEMGHSIGLCDTYSKLARRSVMYGFLNKGERRL
;
A
#
# COMPACT_ATOMS: atom_id res chain seq x y z
N MET A 1 33.60 14.13 38.22
CA MET A 1 33.08 14.88 39.39
C MET A 1 31.94 14.04 39.95
N ASN A 2 32.17 13.34 41.07
CA ASN A 2 31.38 12.15 41.44
C ASN A 2 30.36 12.36 42.59
N GLY A 3 29.93 13.59 42.87
CA GLY A 3 28.89 13.85 43.88
C GLY A 3 28.79 15.32 44.29
N GLY A 4 27.56 15.78 44.55
CA GLY A 4 27.18 17.16 44.87
C GLY A 4 26.01 17.63 43.99
N SER A 5 25.09 18.45 44.52
CA SER A 5 24.03 19.07 43.72
C SER A 5 24.44 20.48 43.33
N ILE A 6 24.28 20.85 42.05
CA ILE A 6 24.37 22.24 41.60
C ILE A 6 22.95 22.80 41.64
N SER A 7 22.71 23.79 42.49
CA SER A 7 21.40 24.43 42.59
C SER A 7 21.45 25.92 42.87
N GLY A 8 20.49 26.69 42.35
CA GLY A 8 20.37 28.12 42.62
C GLY A 8 21.44 28.99 41.96
N SER A 9 22.12 28.50 40.92
CA SER A 9 23.15 29.28 40.23
C SER A 9 22.52 30.44 39.48
N VAL A 10 23.08 31.66 39.62
CA VAL A 10 22.63 32.85 38.87
C VAL A 10 23.18 32.91 37.43
N SER A 11 24.14 32.03 37.12
CA SER A 11 24.76 31.84 35.80
C SER A 11 24.66 30.38 35.36
N THR A 12 25.35 30.02 34.26
CA THR A 12 25.39 28.64 33.74
C THR A 12 25.85 27.65 34.81
N GLY A 13 25.08 26.58 35.02
CA GLY A 13 25.39 25.55 36.03
C GLY A 13 26.69 24.80 35.71
N ILE A 14 26.77 24.20 34.53
CA ILE A 14 28.01 23.62 33.99
C ILE A 14 28.32 24.25 32.63
N TYR A 15 29.49 24.89 32.54
CA TYR A 15 30.05 25.41 31.30
C TYR A 15 31.34 24.66 30.95
N ALA A 16 31.45 24.14 29.73
CA ALA A 16 32.71 23.62 29.21
C ALA A 16 32.92 24.06 27.77
N SER A 17 34.15 24.46 27.43
CA SER A 17 34.49 24.93 26.09
C SER A 17 35.81 24.35 25.61
N GLY A 18 35.86 23.91 24.35
CA GLY A 18 37.10 23.45 23.72
C GLY A 18 37.62 22.07 24.16
N GLY A 19 38.65 21.61 23.45
CA GLY A 19 39.49 20.47 23.83
C GLY A 19 38.81 19.09 23.78
N THR A 20 39.61 18.06 24.10
CA THR A 20 39.25 16.64 23.99
C THR A 20 39.05 15.93 25.33
N ALA A 21 39.14 16.67 26.44
CA ALA A 21 38.98 16.12 27.78
C ALA A 21 37.59 15.50 27.95
N SER A 22 37.55 14.31 28.56
CA SER A 22 36.31 13.66 28.96
C SER A 22 35.82 14.20 30.29
N ILE A 23 34.52 14.46 30.39
CA ILE A 23 33.85 15.06 31.55
C ILE A 23 32.76 14.09 31.99
N SER A 24 32.73 13.73 33.27
CA SER A 24 31.62 12.96 33.84
C SER A 24 31.12 13.63 35.10
N TYR A 25 29.80 13.86 35.17
CA TYR A 25 29.12 14.47 36.30
C TYR A 25 27.88 13.68 36.68
N SER A 26 27.86 13.14 37.90
CA SER A 26 26.78 12.29 38.42
C SER A 26 25.83 13.01 39.38
N GLY A 27 26.09 14.28 39.69
CA GLY A 27 25.27 15.08 40.59
C GLY A 27 23.99 15.63 39.95
N THR A 28 23.02 16.03 40.76
CA THR A 28 21.82 16.74 40.29
C THR A 28 22.16 18.18 39.89
N ILE A 29 21.47 18.72 38.88
CA ILE A 29 21.54 20.13 38.45
C ILE A 29 20.12 20.70 38.45
N SER A 30 19.81 21.74 39.25
CA SER A 30 18.43 22.24 39.40
C SER A 30 18.32 23.73 39.73
N GLY A 31 17.32 24.45 39.21
CA GLY A 31 16.98 25.81 39.67
C GLY A 31 18.00 26.89 39.30
N ASN A 32 18.40 26.93 38.03
CA ASN A 32 19.42 27.84 37.53
C ASN A 32 18.78 29.11 36.91
N GLY A 33 19.44 30.25 37.04
CA GLY A 33 19.05 31.53 36.43
C GLY A 33 19.39 31.64 34.93
N PHE A 34 20.28 30.76 34.44
CA PHE A 34 20.66 30.62 33.03
C PHE A 34 20.72 29.14 32.61
N TYR A 35 21.51 28.76 31.59
CA TYR A 35 21.61 27.37 31.13
C TYR A 35 22.03 26.41 32.27
N PRO A 36 21.29 25.33 32.60
CA PRO A 36 21.80 24.24 33.43
C PRO A 36 23.12 23.65 32.90
N VAL A 37 23.22 23.49 31.58
CA VAL A 37 24.39 22.96 30.90
C VAL A 37 24.61 23.74 29.60
N SER A 38 25.81 24.28 29.41
CA SER A 38 26.29 24.73 28.10
C SER A 38 27.64 24.10 27.78
N ILE A 39 27.73 23.39 26.65
CA ILE A 39 28.97 22.78 26.15
C ILE A 39 29.24 23.31 24.74
N GLU A 40 30.42 23.87 24.53
CA GLU A 40 30.71 24.64 23.33
C GLU A 40 32.07 24.26 22.72
N ASN A 41 32.18 24.23 21.40
CA ASN A 41 33.47 24.16 20.68
C ASN A 41 34.38 22.97 21.06
N LYS A 42 33.87 21.91 21.67
CA LYS A 42 34.70 20.72 21.94
C LYS A 42 35.16 20.10 20.62
N THR A 43 36.38 19.58 20.61
CA THR A 43 37.00 18.95 19.43
C THR A 43 37.11 17.42 19.56
N GLY A 44 36.57 16.86 20.64
CA GLY A 44 36.58 15.43 20.94
C GLY A 44 36.25 15.13 22.40
N GLY A 45 36.41 13.87 22.79
CA GLY A 45 36.19 13.38 24.15
C GLY A 45 34.72 13.09 24.45
N THR A 46 34.48 12.48 25.62
CA THR A 46 33.13 12.12 26.07
C THR A 46 32.68 13.00 27.23
N VAL A 47 31.53 13.65 27.10
CA VAL A 47 30.85 14.36 28.19
C VAL A 47 29.65 13.52 28.62
N THR A 48 29.52 13.22 29.91
CA THR A 48 28.42 12.38 30.43
C THR A 48 27.81 13.01 31.68
N PHE A 49 26.50 13.19 31.63
CA PHE A 49 25.68 13.62 32.75
C PHE A 49 24.79 12.45 33.20
N SER A 50 25.09 11.90 34.37
CA SER A 50 24.36 10.76 34.95
C SER A 50 23.49 11.12 36.14
N GLY A 51 23.55 12.36 36.61
CA GLY A 51 22.56 12.91 37.55
C GLY A 51 21.42 13.63 36.83
N ALA A 52 20.29 13.79 37.51
CA ALA A 52 19.10 14.45 36.97
C ALA A 52 19.34 15.95 36.73
N ILE A 53 18.77 16.47 35.65
CA ILE A 53 18.85 17.89 35.28
C ILE A 53 17.44 18.47 35.20
N SER A 54 17.16 19.53 35.96
CA SER A 54 15.92 20.27 35.91
C SER A 54 16.12 21.78 35.79
N SER A 55 15.21 22.46 35.07
CA SER A 55 15.27 23.91 34.88
C SER A 55 13.89 24.48 34.55
N THR A 56 13.63 25.70 35.02
CA THR A 56 12.39 26.45 34.77
C THR A 56 12.60 27.74 33.94
N THR A 57 13.82 27.96 33.43
CA THR A 57 14.23 29.24 32.81
C THR A 57 14.85 29.01 31.43
N PHE A 58 16.05 28.43 31.36
CA PHE A 58 16.79 28.09 30.15
C PHE A 58 17.01 26.59 30.03
N GLY A 59 17.21 26.14 28.79
CA GLY A 59 17.42 24.74 28.46
C GLY A 59 18.87 24.27 28.49
N ILE A 60 19.13 23.20 27.76
CA ILE A 60 20.49 22.72 27.49
C ILE A 60 20.97 23.30 26.17
N SER A 61 22.21 23.77 26.12
CA SER A 61 22.87 24.29 24.90
C SER A 61 24.14 23.51 24.60
N LEU A 62 24.20 22.88 23.43
CA LEU A 62 25.39 22.17 22.94
C LEU A 62 25.72 22.72 21.55
N THR A 63 26.82 23.47 21.40
CA THR A 63 27.13 24.12 20.13
C THR A 63 28.55 23.81 19.65
N ASN A 64 28.71 23.52 18.36
CA ASN A 64 29.98 23.32 17.68
C ASN A 64 30.90 22.24 18.30
N ASN A 65 30.32 21.14 18.80
CA ASN A 65 31.06 20.11 19.55
C ASN A 65 31.60 18.98 18.66
N THR A 66 32.24 19.35 17.54
CA THR A 66 32.79 18.41 16.55
C THR A 66 33.58 17.26 17.19
N ASN A 67 33.28 16.02 16.79
CA ASN A 67 33.88 14.77 17.29
C ASN A 67 33.67 14.48 18.79
N ALA A 68 32.99 15.33 19.56
CA ALA A 68 32.67 15.02 20.95
C ALA A 68 31.41 14.15 21.03
N THR A 69 31.36 13.27 22.04
CA THR A 69 30.16 12.50 22.39
C THR A 69 29.58 13.04 23.69
N ILE A 70 28.29 13.40 23.70
CA ILE A 70 27.62 14.00 24.85
C ILE A 70 26.40 13.15 25.23
N ASN A 71 26.42 12.58 26.44
CA ASN A 71 25.42 11.64 26.92
C ASN A 71 24.67 12.18 28.15
N PHE A 72 23.35 12.11 28.11
CA PHE A 72 22.47 12.33 29.26
C PHE A 72 21.80 11.02 29.64
N THR A 73 22.07 10.56 30.86
CA THR A 73 21.61 9.26 31.38
C THR A 73 20.86 9.39 32.71
N GLY A 74 20.94 10.57 33.36
CA GLY A 74 20.34 10.81 34.69
C GLY A 74 18.91 11.34 34.71
N GLY A 75 18.32 11.64 33.54
CA GLY A 75 16.98 12.23 33.43
C GLY A 75 16.97 13.75 33.22
N LEU A 76 16.03 14.24 32.40
CA LEU A 76 15.83 15.64 32.06
C LEU A 76 14.39 16.06 32.37
N THR A 77 14.22 17.18 33.07
CA THR A 77 12.90 17.82 33.31
C THR A 77 13.03 19.32 33.10
N LEU A 78 12.78 19.79 31.87
CA LEU A 78 13.02 21.18 31.47
C LEU A 78 11.72 21.89 31.08
N THR A 79 11.43 23.02 31.72
CA THR A 79 10.27 23.88 31.42
C THR A 79 10.77 25.30 31.18
N THR A 80 11.08 25.67 29.95
CA THR A 80 11.94 26.84 29.66
C THR A 80 11.19 28.05 29.12
N ASN A 81 9.86 28.06 29.25
CA ASN A 81 9.00 29.15 28.79
C ASN A 81 9.31 29.53 27.33
N ASN A 82 9.77 30.77 27.09
CA ASN A 82 10.08 31.32 25.78
C ASN A 82 11.52 31.04 25.31
N ASN A 83 12.29 30.22 26.03
CA ASN A 83 13.63 29.77 25.61
C ASN A 83 13.57 28.34 25.08
N ALA A 84 14.51 27.98 24.21
CA ALA A 84 14.65 26.60 23.76
C ALA A 84 14.99 25.67 24.93
N ALA A 85 14.36 24.49 24.96
CA ALA A 85 14.56 23.53 26.06
C ALA A 85 15.79 22.65 25.84
N PHE A 86 16.04 22.22 24.61
CA PHE A 86 17.23 21.43 24.28
C PHE A 86 17.74 21.79 22.88
N THR A 87 18.96 22.32 22.80
CA THR A 87 19.62 22.69 21.55
C THR A 87 20.94 21.94 21.42
N ALA A 88 21.13 21.23 20.30
CA ALA A 88 22.38 20.58 19.92
C ALA A 88 22.70 20.89 18.46
N THR A 89 23.68 21.76 18.23
CA THR A 89 23.99 22.26 16.88
C THR A 89 25.47 22.26 16.54
N GLY A 90 25.81 22.14 15.25
CA GLY A 90 27.15 22.42 14.74
C GLY A 90 28.21 21.33 14.95
N GLY A 91 27.81 20.12 15.35
CA GLY A 91 28.68 18.94 15.33
C GLY A 91 28.66 18.12 16.61
N GLY A 92 29.29 16.94 16.52
CA GLY A 92 29.36 15.97 17.62
C GLY A 92 28.25 14.93 17.56
N THR A 93 28.19 14.10 18.60
CA THR A 93 27.16 13.07 18.79
C THR A 93 26.47 13.29 20.13
N VAL A 94 25.14 13.26 20.14
CA VAL A 94 24.34 13.44 21.36
C VAL A 94 23.42 12.24 21.59
N SER A 95 23.22 11.87 22.86
CA SER A 95 22.24 10.87 23.26
C SER A 95 21.57 11.25 24.58
N VAL A 96 20.27 10.99 24.67
CA VAL A 96 19.44 11.18 25.86
C VAL A 96 18.71 9.87 26.09
N THR A 97 19.01 9.22 27.20
CA THR A 97 18.48 7.88 27.52
C THR A 97 17.51 7.94 28.69
N GLY A 98 16.71 6.88 28.83
CA GLY A 98 15.61 6.82 29.79
C GLY A 98 14.29 7.34 29.23
N SER A 99 13.18 6.71 29.62
CA SER A 99 11.85 7.05 29.09
C SER A 99 11.17 8.20 29.83
N ALA A 100 11.71 8.68 30.95
CA ALA A 100 11.07 9.69 31.80
C ALA A 100 11.44 11.14 31.46
N ASN A 101 12.26 11.38 30.42
CA ASN A 101 12.70 12.74 30.08
C ASN A 101 11.53 13.59 29.56
N THR A 102 11.40 14.83 30.04
CA THR A 102 10.35 15.76 29.62
C THR A 102 10.94 17.13 29.31
N ILE A 103 10.56 17.72 28.17
CA ILE A 103 10.92 19.08 27.81
C ILE A 103 9.67 19.86 27.38
N THR A 104 9.55 21.11 27.83
CA THR A 104 8.37 21.96 27.60
C THR A 104 8.77 23.40 27.37
N THR A 105 8.20 24.01 26.34
CA THR A 105 8.27 25.45 26.06
C THR A 105 6.87 26.02 25.85
N THR A 106 6.75 27.34 25.92
CA THR A 106 5.54 28.07 25.52
C THR A 106 5.63 28.45 24.05
N THR A 107 6.57 29.33 23.67
CA THR A 107 6.63 29.91 22.31
C THR A 107 7.86 29.52 21.49
N ALA A 108 8.90 28.96 22.13
CA ALA A 108 10.15 28.59 21.47
C ALA A 108 10.18 27.14 20.99
N THR A 109 11.16 26.79 20.16
CA THR A 109 11.46 25.40 19.80
C THR A 109 11.80 24.59 21.05
N ALA A 110 11.11 23.47 21.26
CA ALA A 110 11.39 22.59 22.39
C ALA A 110 12.66 21.78 22.17
N LEU A 111 12.81 21.15 20.99
CA LEU A 111 13.98 20.36 20.63
C LEU A 111 14.54 20.85 19.30
N ASN A 112 15.81 21.26 19.29
CA ASN A 112 16.56 21.63 18.09
C ASN A 112 17.84 20.81 18.00
N VAL A 113 17.91 19.89 17.03
CA VAL A 113 19.11 19.12 16.72
C VAL A 113 19.46 19.37 15.26
N ALA A 114 20.53 20.12 15.00
CA ALA A 114 20.91 20.51 13.65
C ALA A 114 22.40 20.30 13.40
N ASN A 115 22.77 19.61 12.32
CA ASN A 115 24.17 19.28 11.99
C ASN A 115 24.88 18.56 13.15
N THR A 116 24.16 17.72 13.89
CA THR A 116 24.66 16.99 15.06
C THR A 116 24.11 15.58 15.01
N THR A 117 24.98 14.57 15.15
CA THR A 117 24.58 13.17 15.06
C THR A 117 23.76 12.76 16.28
N ILE A 118 22.59 12.15 16.07
CA ILE A 118 21.92 11.39 17.13
C ILE A 118 22.63 10.04 17.24
N GLY A 119 23.22 9.77 18.41
CA GLY A 119 23.93 8.52 18.65
C GLY A 119 23.00 7.32 18.77
N ALA A 120 23.56 6.11 18.70
CA ALA A 120 22.82 4.84 18.83
C ALA A 120 22.01 4.68 20.13
N GLY A 121 22.30 5.50 21.17
CA GLY A 121 21.49 5.58 22.39
C GLY A 121 20.15 6.31 22.21
N ASN A 122 19.89 6.88 21.03
CA ASN A 122 18.72 7.70 20.69
C ASN A 122 18.61 8.99 21.52
N LEU A 123 17.63 9.81 21.14
CA LEU A 123 17.08 10.86 22.00
C LEU A 123 15.71 10.39 22.49
N THR A 124 15.61 9.97 23.75
CA THR A 124 14.40 9.37 24.31
C THR A 124 13.71 10.31 25.29
N PHE A 125 12.42 10.58 25.06
CA PHE A 125 11.58 11.43 25.89
C PHE A 125 10.23 10.78 26.17
N ALA A 126 9.72 10.94 27.40
CA ALA A 126 8.31 10.72 27.70
C ALA A 126 7.48 11.72 26.91
N SER A 127 7.82 13.02 27.00
CA SER A 127 7.05 14.08 26.36
C SER A 127 7.89 15.25 25.85
N ILE A 128 7.47 15.81 24.72
CA ILE A 128 7.99 17.07 24.16
C ILE A 128 6.82 18.00 23.88
N SER A 129 6.83 19.20 24.49
CA SER A 129 5.73 20.16 24.33
C SER A 129 6.19 21.56 23.93
N SER A 130 5.43 22.20 23.03
CA SER A 130 5.66 23.56 22.53
C SER A 130 4.36 24.17 22.02
N ASN A 131 3.76 25.09 22.78
CA ASN A 131 2.36 25.50 22.62
C ASN A 131 2.22 27.00 22.30
N GLY A 132 2.51 27.39 21.06
CA GLY A 132 2.41 28.76 20.57
C GLY A 132 3.69 29.30 19.93
N GLY A 133 3.64 30.56 19.54
CA GLY A 133 4.75 31.27 18.91
C GLY A 133 4.99 30.86 17.46
N SER A 134 5.97 31.51 16.83
CA SER A 134 6.28 31.21 15.43
C SER A 134 7.26 30.07 15.23
N ALA A 135 8.13 29.82 16.21
CA ALA A 135 9.20 28.84 16.08
C ALA A 135 8.69 27.40 15.97
N THR A 136 9.25 26.62 15.04
CA THR A 136 8.97 25.19 14.89
C THR A 136 9.17 24.46 16.21
N GLY A 137 8.25 23.56 16.58
CA GLY A 137 8.27 22.87 17.87
C GLY A 137 9.44 21.90 18.04
N ILE A 138 9.67 21.05 17.03
CA ILE A 138 10.78 20.09 16.97
C ILE A 138 11.51 20.24 15.63
N ILE A 139 12.83 20.37 15.67
CA ILE A 139 13.69 20.44 14.48
C ILE A 139 14.73 19.33 14.59
N LEU A 140 14.73 18.41 13.62
CA LEU A 140 15.80 17.45 13.38
C LEU A 140 16.33 17.67 11.97
N ASP A 141 17.52 18.26 11.85
CA ASP A 141 18.13 18.62 10.57
C ASP A 141 19.55 18.06 10.46
N THR A 142 19.79 17.16 9.53
CA THR A 142 21.11 16.57 9.28
C THR A 142 21.66 15.89 10.54
N THR A 143 20.91 14.88 11.01
CA THR A 143 21.16 14.20 12.29
C THR A 143 21.79 12.81 12.14
N GLY A 144 22.08 12.40 10.90
CA GLY A 144 22.65 11.09 10.58
C GLY A 144 21.65 9.94 10.78
N SER A 145 22.18 8.71 10.78
CA SER A 145 21.40 7.47 10.82
C SER A 145 21.76 6.51 11.97
N SER A 146 22.63 6.93 12.90
CA SER A 146 23.11 6.07 14.00
C SER A 146 22.01 5.79 15.04
N GLY A 147 21.17 6.78 15.31
CA GLY A 147 19.96 6.66 16.13
C GLY A 147 18.94 7.73 15.71
N GLY A 148 17.83 7.82 16.43
CA GLY A 148 16.77 8.78 16.13
C GLY A 148 16.08 9.34 17.36
N LEU A 149 15.06 10.16 17.14
CA LEU A 149 14.17 10.64 18.20
C LEU A 149 13.16 9.54 18.59
N ARG A 150 12.95 9.35 19.88
CA ARG A 150 11.95 8.45 20.48
C ARG A 150 11.09 9.24 21.45
N VAL A 151 9.88 9.61 21.06
CA VAL A 151 8.86 10.09 22.00
C VAL A 151 7.93 8.93 22.33
N VAL A 152 7.91 8.49 23.59
CA VAL A 152 7.28 7.23 23.98
C VAL A 152 5.95 7.40 24.74
N GLY A 153 5.69 8.58 25.30
CA GLY A 153 4.56 8.81 26.19
C GLY A 153 4.59 7.95 27.45
N THR A 154 3.46 7.94 28.18
CA THR A 154 3.28 7.20 29.43
C THR A 154 2.14 6.17 29.36
N GLY A 155 1.56 5.97 28.18
CA GLY A 155 0.43 5.06 27.95
C GLY A 155 -0.92 5.76 27.78
N SER A 156 -1.10 6.97 28.32
CA SER A 156 -2.33 7.77 28.20
C SER A 156 -2.34 8.65 26.94
N ALA A 157 -3.50 8.85 26.30
CA ALA A 157 -3.61 9.74 25.15
C ALA A 157 -3.00 11.14 25.43
N GLY A 158 -2.22 11.66 24.48
CA GLY A 158 -1.51 12.95 24.63
C GLY A 158 -0.30 12.96 25.55
N SER A 159 0.06 11.83 26.18
CA SER A 159 1.21 11.76 27.09
C SER A 159 2.57 11.92 26.40
N GLY A 160 2.63 11.84 25.06
CA GLY A 160 3.81 12.20 24.27
C GLY A 160 4.08 13.71 24.23
N GLY A 161 3.14 14.53 24.70
CA GLY A 161 3.24 15.97 24.69
C GLY A 161 2.46 16.62 23.54
N THR A 162 2.40 17.94 23.61
CA THR A 162 1.59 18.75 22.69
C THR A 162 2.48 19.74 21.95
N ILE A 163 2.44 19.71 20.62
CA ILE A 163 2.96 20.80 19.78
C ILE A 163 1.75 21.51 19.18
N ALA A 164 1.62 22.82 19.39
CA ALA A 164 0.43 23.51 18.92
C ALA A 164 0.66 24.99 18.58
N ASN A 165 -0.29 25.54 17.81
CA ASN A 165 -0.48 26.96 17.54
C ASN A 165 0.77 27.63 16.95
N LYS A 166 1.39 26.98 15.96
CA LYS A 166 2.58 27.52 15.28
C LYS A 166 2.17 28.36 14.09
N THR A 167 2.63 29.59 14.04
CA THR A 167 2.39 30.52 12.93
C THR A 167 3.69 30.84 12.23
N GLY A 168 3.76 30.87 10.91
CA GLY A 168 5.03 31.13 10.23
C GLY A 168 4.86 31.61 8.82
N THR A 169 6.00 31.89 8.19
CA THR A 169 6.06 32.13 6.75
C THR A 169 6.11 30.79 6.04
N ASP A 170 5.37 30.67 4.94
CA ASP A 170 5.34 29.48 4.09
C ASP A 170 6.74 29.08 3.64
N GLY A 171 6.99 27.77 3.53
CA GLY A 171 8.28 27.21 3.12
C GLY A 171 9.45 27.39 4.11
N ALA A 172 9.28 28.10 5.23
CA ALA A 172 10.34 28.31 6.21
C ALA A 172 10.54 27.06 7.11
N PRO A 173 11.77 26.53 7.24
CA PRO A 173 12.03 25.31 8.04
C PRO A 173 11.91 25.56 9.56
N THR A 174 12.09 26.81 10.00
CA THR A 174 12.19 27.18 11.42
C THR A 174 10.94 27.86 11.97
N THR A 175 9.91 28.09 11.16
CA THR A 175 8.66 28.70 11.61
C THR A 175 7.41 28.03 11.06
N GLY A 176 6.29 28.14 11.76
CA GLY A 176 4.95 27.73 11.27
C GLY A 176 4.69 26.22 11.22
N THR A 177 5.75 25.42 11.14
CA THR A 177 5.68 23.96 11.16
C THR A 177 5.68 23.41 12.59
N GLY A 178 4.97 22.31 12.86
CA GLY A 178 5.03 21.62 14.16
C GLY A 178 6.36 20.89 14.36
N ILE A 179 6.63 19.94 13.48
CA ILE A 179 7.82 19.08 13.49
C ILE A 179 8.48 19.13 12.12
N TYR A 180 9.74 19.56 12.07
CA TYR A 180 10.54 19.59 10.85
C TYR A 180 11.63 18.51 10.90
N LEU A 181 11.62 17.63 9.92
CA LEU A 181 12.53 16.50 9.76
C LEU A 181 13.26 16.67 8.42
N ASN A 182 14.58 16.83 8.45
CA ASN A 182 15.40 16.94 7.24
C ASN A 182 16.65 16.10 7.40
N ASN A 183 16.90 15.16 6.48
CA ASN A 183 18.08 14.30 6.50
C ASN A 183 18.31 13.64 7.89
N THR A 184 17.32 12.87 8.32
CA THR A 184 17.27 12.20 9.64
C THR A 184 16.73 10.78 9.48
N ALA A 185 16.90 9.94 10.49
CA ALA A 185 16.47 8.56 10.43
C ALA A 185 15.77 8.08 11.72
N GLY A 186 14.90 7.10 11.53
CA GLY A 186 14.26 6.32 12.57
C GLY A 186 13.52 7.19 13.57
N VAL A 187 12.70 8.16 13.15
CA VAL A 187 11.94 8.99 14.09
C VAL A 187 10.70 8.24 14.56
N GLN A 188 10.48 8.19 15.88
CA GLN A 188 9.28 7.61 16.49
C GLN A 188 8.57 8.63 17.36
N LEU A 189 7.28 8.80 17.10
CA LEU A 189 6.37 9.69 17.82
C LEU A 189 5.17 8.90 18.30
N ASP A 190 4.99 8.81 19.62
CA ASP A 190 3.90 8.07 20.24
C ASP A 190 3.09 8.98 21.18
N ARG A 191 1.76 8.91 21.07
CA ARG A 191 0.80 9.69 21.88
C ARG A 191 1.02 11.20 21.84
N MET A 192 1.42 11.72 20.69
CA MET A 192 1.54 13.15 20.45
C MET A 192 0.18 13.77 20.18
N ILE A 193 0.02 15.03 20.57
CA ILE A 193 -1.06 15.90 20.10
C ILE A 193 -0.43 17.04 19.28
N LEU A 194 -0.76 17.12 17.98
CA LEU A 194 -0.32 18.17 17.06
C LEU A 194 -1.53 18.98 16.61
N GLN A 195 -1.58 20.28 16.91
CA GLN A 195 -2.78 21.09 16.63
C GLN A 195 -2.48 22.50 16.09
N ASN A 196 -3.18 22.92 15.05
CA ASN A 196 -3.18 24.30 14.51
C ASN A 196 -1.79 24.79 14.04
N PHE A 197 -1.45 24.47 12.79
CA PHE A 197 -0.20 24.90 12.16
C PHE A 197 -0.46 25.81 10.95
N GLY A 198 0.25 26.94 10.89
CA GLY A 198 0.20 27.85 9.74
C GLY A 198 0.76 27.20 8.46
N ASN A 199 1.66 26.23 8.63
CA ASN A 199 2.29 25.48 7.55
C ASN A 199 1.96 23.98 7.75
N HIS A 200 2.94 23.11 8.06
CA HIS A 200 2.72 21.68 8.25
C HIS A 200 2.62 21.28 9.73
N ALA A 201 1.89 20.21 10.06
CA ALA A 201 2.06 19.57 11.36
C ALA A 201 3.39 18.81 11.42
N ILE A 202 3.66 18.01 10.38
CA ILE A 202 4.94 17.32 10.17
C ILE A 202 5.41 17.57 8.74
N ARG A 203 6.61 18.11 8.58
CA ARG A 203 7.30 18.21 7.29
C ARG A 203 8.55 17.34 7.30
N GLY A 204 8.64 16.39 6.39
CA GLY A 204 9.79 15.49 6.23
C GLY A 204 10.48 15.63 4.88
N LEU A 205 11.81 15.67 4.88
CA LEU A 205 12.65 15.70 3.68
C LEU A 205 13.82 14.73 3.90
N SER A 206 14.01 13.78 3.00
CA SER A 206 15.07 12.75 3.09
C SER A 206 15.08 12.02 4.44
N VAL A 207 13.92 11.48 4.84
CA VAL A 207 13.75 10.73 6.09
C VAL A 207 13.85 9.23 5.82
N ALA A 208 14.67 8.53 6.61
CA ALA A 208 14.80 7.07 6.53
C ALA A 208 14.19 6.39 7.76
N GLY A 209 13.03 5.75 7.59
CA GLY A 209 12.29 5.11 8.66
C GLY A 209 11.53 6.08 9.56
N PHE A 210 10.25 5.79 9.79
CA PHE A 210 9.36 6.66 10.55
C PHE A 210 8.27 5.86 11.27
N THR A 211 7.88 6.29 12.46
CA THR A 211 6.75 5.70 13.20
C THR A 211 5.94 6.79 13.86
N LEU A 212 4.66 6.85 13.53
CA LEU A 212 3.68 7.68 14.22
C LEU A 212 2.60 6.77 14.82
N ALA A 213 2.46 6.76 16.13
CA ALA A 213 1.58 5.85 16.83
C ALA A 213 0.68 6.58 17.84
N ASN A 214 -0.57 6.11 17.98
CA ASN A 214 -1.51 6.53 19.03
C ASN A 214 -1.67 8.05 19.17
N SER A 215 -1.50 8.79 18.07
CA SER A 215 -1.37 10.26 18.07
C SER A 215 -2.60 10.93 17.48
N THR A 216 -2.69 12.25 17.63
CA THR A 216 -3.76 13.05 17.04
C THR A 216 -3.17 14.28 16.37
N ILE A 217 -3.50 14.46 15.10
CA ILE A 217 -3.19 15.65 14.31
C ILE A 217 -4.50 16.27 13.87
N ASN A 218 -4.79 17.47 14.35
CA ASN A 218 -6.05 18.14 14.07
C ASN A 218 -5.92 19.66 14.02
N THR A 219 -7.06 20.30 13.82
CA THR A 219 -7.21 21.75 13.99
C THR A 219 -8.47 22.02 14.81
N THR A 220 -8.45 23.09 15.61
CA THR A 220 -9.63 23.60 16.31
C THR A 220 -10.53 24.41 15.37
N SER A 221 -9.92 25.04 14.35
CA SER A 221 -10.60 25.74 13.26
C SER A 221 -9.68 25.81 12.05
N GLY A 222 -10.24 25.67 10.84
CA GLY A 222 -9.47 25.79 9.59
C GLY A 222 -8.63 24.55 9.30
N LYS A 223 -7.50 24.74 8.61
CA LYS A 223 -6.63 23.68 8.09
C LYS A 223 -5.20 23.84 8.59
N ASN A 224 -4.44 22.75 8.58
CA ASN A 224 -2.99 22.78 8.72
C ASN A 224 -2.41 23.16 7.36
N GLY A 225 -1.87 24.37 7.31
CA GLY A 225 -1.38 24.98 6.08
C GLY A 225 -2.29 26.10 5.58
N SER A 226 -1.74 26.92 4.71
CA SER A 226 -2.45 28.05 4.10
C SER A 226 -2.08 28.31 2.64
N ASN A 227 -1.07 27.61 2.10
CA ASN A 227 -0.56 27.88 0.76
C ASN A 227 -0.34 26.62 -0.09
N ALA A 228 -1.09 26.53 -1.20
CA ALA A 228 -1.02 25.43 -2.14
C ALA A 228 0.30 25.37 -2.94
N ALA A 229 1.01 26.50 -3.08
CA ALA A 229 2.27 26.51 -3.83
C ALA A 229 3.41 25.76 -3.11
N PHE A 230 3.23 25.40 -1.84
CA PHE A 230 4.23 24.74 -1.01
C PHE A 230 3.82 23.31 -0.59
N ASP A 231 2.75 22.76 -1.19
CA ASP A 231 2.20 21.46 -0.83
C ASP A 231 1.85 21.39 0.68
N GLU A 232 1.24 22.44 1.23
CA GLU A 232 0.99 22.51 2.67
C GLU A 232 -0.16 21.60 3.12
N GLY A 233 0.08 20.87 4.21
CA GLY A 233 -0.82 19.82 4.68
C GLY A 233 -0.41 19.30 6.04
N SER A 234 -1.17 18.35 6.59
CA SER A 234 -0.94 17.85 7.95
C SER A 234 0.38 17.07 8.05
N VAL A 235 0.57 16.01 7.25
CA VAL A 235 1.79 15.20 7.26
C VAL A 235 2.34 15.09 5.84
N ILE A 236 3.40 15.82 5.54
CA ILE A 236 3.96 15.90 4.19
C ILE A 236 5.42 15.44 4.20
N PHE A 237 5.73 14.41 3.43
CA PHE A 237 7.09 13.95 3.16
C PHE A 237 7.46 14.19 1.71
N GLY A 238 8.56 14.91 1.49
CA GLY A 238 9.15 15.14 0.18
C GLY A 238 8.67 16.41 -0.50
N VAL A 239 8.98 16.48 -1.79
CA VAL A 239 8.52 17.49 -2.76
C VAL A 239 8.15 16.72 -4.03
N ARG A 240 7.00 17.01 -4.63
CA ARG A 240 6.55 16.39 -5.89
C ARG A 240 7.64 16.51 -6.96
N ALA A 241 7.99 15.39 -7.60
CA ALA A 241 9.09 15.27 -8.57
C ALA A 241 10.47 15.82 -8.10
N GLY A 242 10.68 16.02 -6.80
CA GLY A 242 11.84 16.70 -6.24
C GLY A 242 12.56 15.90 -5.17
N THR A 243 12.76 16.50 -4.00
CA THR A 243 13.42 15.86 -2.87
C THR A 243 12.62 14.67 -2.37
N THR A 244 13.24 13.49 -2.33
CA THR A 244 12.66 12.27 -1.74
C THR A 244 12.24 12.52 -0.29
N GLY A 245 11.01 12.13 0.03
CA GLY A 245 10.41 12.32 1.34
C GLY A 245 10.81 11.26 2.34
N LEU A 246 10.38 10.02 2.10
CA LEU A 246 10.40 8.95 3.10
C LEU A 246 10.83 7.61 2.50
N THR A 247 11.85 6.99 3.09
CA THR A 247 12.39 5.69 2.65
C THR A 247 12.50 4.71 3.82
N GLY A 248 12.82 3.45 3.54
CA GLY A 248 12.87 2.38 4.54
C GLY A 248 11.48 1.94 4.98
N THR A 249 11.35 1.46 6.22
CA THR A 249 10.06 1.04 6.79
C THR A 249 9.41 2.18 7.56
N ALA A 250 8.17 2.49 7.20
CA ALA A 250 7.37 3.51 7.86
C ALA A 250 6.03 2.96 8.34
N THR A 251 5.59 3.40 9.52
CA THR A 251 4.28 3.03 10.05
C THR A 251 3.52 4.24 10.59
N ILE A 252 2.22 4.28 10.32
CA ILE A 252 1.27 5.17 10.97
C ILE A 252 0.16 4.30 11.54
N THR A 253 0.00 4.30 12.86
CA THR A 253 -0.93 3.38 13.54
C THR A 253 -1.75 4.07 14.60
N ASN A 254 -3.03 3.72 14.71
CA ASN A 254 -3.94 4.24 15.73
C ASN A 254 -3.90 5.78 15.83
N THR A 255 -3.79 6.45 14.68
CA THR A 255 -3.54 7.89 14.64
C THR A 255 -4.59 8.59 13.80
N THR A 256 -5.24 9.59 14.38
CA THR A 256 -6.18 10.44 13.65
C THR A 256 -5.42 11.60 13.02
N ILE A 257 -5.58 11.81 11.70
CA ILE A 257 -4.92 12.90 10.97
C ILE A 257 -5.98 13.63 10.16
N THR A 258 -6.15 14.93 10.41
CA THR A 258 -7.28 15.68 9.84
C THR A 258 -6.85 17.03 9.30
N ASN A 259 -7.70 17.59 8.44
CA ASN A 259 -7.70 19.00 8.05
C ASN A 259 -6.39 19.49 7.40
N GLY A 260 -5.80 18.73 6.47
CA GLY A 260 -4.71 19.26 5.62
C GLY A 260 -5.21 20.35 4.68
N PHE A 261 -4.39 21.40 4.44
CA PHE A 261 -4.75 22.49 3.53
C PHE A 261 -4.91 22.02 2.08
N GLU A 262 -3.93 21.30 1.56
CA GLU A 262 -4.06 20.45 0.38
C GLU A 262 -4.24 19.00 0.82
N ASP A 263 -3.20 18.18 0.69
CA ASP A 263 -3.26 16.77 1.03
C ASP A 263 -3.09 16.59 2.54
N THR A 264 -3.91 15.72 3.15
CA THR A 264 -3.80 15.47 4.59
C THR A 264 -2.55 14.65 4.92
N VAL A 265 -2.27 13.64 4.10
CA VAL A 265 -1.00 12.91 4.11
C VAL A 265 -0.42 12.86 2.70
N GLY A 266 0.76 13.42 2.50
CA GLY A 266 1.47 13.41 1.22
C GLY A 266 2.82 12.70 1.33
N ILE A 267 3.08 11.72 0.46
CA ILE A 267 4.35 10.99 0.36
C ILE A 267 4.88 11.12 -1.06
N TYR A 268 5.95 11.90 -1.22
CA TYR A 268 6.55 12.20 -2.51
C TYR A 268 7.99 11.72 -2.56
N ASN A 269 8.26 10.72 -3.42
CA ASN A 269 9.58 10.12 -3.56
C ASN A 269 10.07 10.17 -5.01
N ALA A 270 11.30 10.65 -5.23
CA ALA A 270 11.96 10.59 -6.53
C ALA A 270 13.02 9.46 -6.61
N SER A 271 13.37 8.85 -5.48
CA SER A 271 14.32 7.74 -5.40
C SER A 271 14.11 6.92 -4.14
N GLY A 272 14.82 5.80 -4.04
CA GLY A 272 14.83 4.93 -2.86
C GLY A 272 13.59 4.04 -2.76
N THR A 273 13.60 3.20 -1.72
CA THR A 273 12.55 2.20 -1.47
C THR A 273 11.80 2.53 -0.19
N LEU A 274 10.48 2.47 -0.23
CA LEU A 274 9.58 2.66 0.92
C LEU A 274 8.68 1.44 1.13
N THR A 275 8.52 1.02 2.36
CA THR A 275 7.40 0.17 2.80
C THR A 275 6.62 0.93 3.86
N LEU A 276 5.39 1.31 3.53
CA LEU A 276 4.52 2.12 4.38
C LEU A 276 3.28 1.32 4.77
N THR A 277 3.01 1.21 6.07
CA THR A 277 1.75 0.67 6.59
C THR A 277 0.98 1.74 7.37
N MET A 278 -0.26 1.98 6.97
CA MET A 278 -1.25 2.77 7.69
C MET A 278 -2.34 1.83 8.22
N ASP A 279 -2.43 1.71 9.53
CA ASP A 279 -3.37 0.79 10.20
C ASP A 279 -4.18 1.54 11.27
N ASN A 280 -5.51 1.48 11.16
CA ASN A 280 -6.40 2.25 12.03
C ASN A 280 -6.00 3.74 12.07
N THR A 281 -5.95 4.35 10.89
CA THR A 281 -5.57 5.76 10.70
C THR A 281 -6.75 6.54 10.12
N PRO A 282 -7.67 7.05 10.96
CA PRO A 282 -8.76 7.89 10.48
C PRO A 282 -8.26 9.19 9.84
N ILE A 283 -8.72 9.49 8.64
CA ILE A 283 -8.37 10.67 7.85
C ILE A 283 -9.62 11.42 7.41
N ASN A 284 -9.67 12.74 7.65
CA ASN A 284 -10.80 13.53 7.17
C ASN A 284 -10.50 15.02 6.93
N GLY A 285 -11.38 15.66 6.16
CA GLY A 285 -11.43 17.11 6.02
C GLY A 285 -10.30 17.72 5.19
N ALA A 286 -9.68 16.95 4.29
CA ALA A 286 -8.63 17.46 3.41
C ALA A 286 -9.14 18.52 2.44
N GLY A 287 -8.32 19.52 2.15
CA GLY A 287 -8.63 20.47 1.08
C GLY A 287 -8.36 19.97 -0.33
N ASN A 288 -7.52 18.95 -0.46
CA ASN A 288 -7.37 18.15 -1.65
C ASN A 288 -7.50 16.67 -1.26
N ASP A 289 -6.44 15.86 -1.35
CA ASP A 289 -6.53 14.41 -1.15
C ASP A 289 -6.40 14.02 0.34
N GLY A 290 -7.03 12.92 0.73
CA GLY A 290 -6.81 12.33 2.06
C GLY A 290 -5.39 11.82 2.20
N ILE A 291 -5.03 10.92 1.29
CA ILE A 291 -3.70 10.34 1.17
C ILE A 291 -3.25 10.49 -0.29
N ALA A 292 -2.13 11.16 -0.51
CA ALA A 292 -1.45 11.23 -1.80
C ALA A 292 -0.10 10.52 -1.70
N VAL A 293 0.14 9.56 -2.58
CA VAL A 293 1.45 8.90 -2.74
C VAL A 293 1.91 9.08 -4.18
N GLU A 294 3.01 9.78 -4.41
CA GLU A 294 3.53 9.99 -5.76
C GLU A 294 5.00 9.62 -5.85
N LEU A 295 5.27 8.69 -6.75
CA LEU A 295 6.60 8.23 -7.06
C LEU A 295 7.03 8.79 -8.41
N HIS A 296 8.31 9.13 -8.49
CA HIS A 296 8.95 9.63 -9.70
C HIS A 296 10.29 8.94 -9.92
N SER A 297 10.81 9.06 -11.14
CA SER A 297 12.14 8.57 -11.53
C SER A 297 12.33 7.10 -11.15
N THR A 298 13.20 6.78 -10.19
CA THR A 298 13.53 5.39 -9.82
C THR A 298 12.95 4.97 -8.46
N ALA A 299 12.05 5.76 -7.89
CA ALA A 299 11.44 5.45 -6.60
C ALA A 299 10.62 4.15 -6.65
N THR A 300 10.70 3.37 -5.58
CA THR A 300 9.86 2.19 -5.36
C THR A 300 9.11 2.33 -4.04
N ALA A 301 7.81 2.04 -4.02
CA ALA A 301 7.07 1.99 -2.76
C ALA A 301 6.06 0.83 -2.72
N THR A 302 5.94 0.24 -1.53
CA THR A 302 4.79 -0.58 -1.14
C THR A 302 3.99 0.19 -0.10
N VAL A 303 2.70 0.37 -0.34
CA VAL A 303 1.79 1.11 0.53
C VAL A 303 0.62 0.22 0.93
N GLU A 304 0.47 -0.01 2.22
CA GLU A 304 -0.66 -0.72 2.80
C GLU A 304 -1.53 0.26 3.60
N VAL A 305 -2.83 0.31 3.29
CA VAL A 305 -3.84 1.02 4.09
C VAL A 305 -4.91 0.02 4.50
N ARG A 306 -5.10 -0.15 5.82
CA ARG A 306 -6.08 -1.09 6.39
C ARG A 306 -6.74 -0.54 7.65
N ASN A 307 -7.91 -1.10 7.97
CA ASN A 307 -8.71 -0.76 9.16
C ASN A 307 -8.99 0.75 9.33
N SER A 308 -8.95 1.52 8.25
CA SER A 308 -8.94 2.98 8.30
C SER A 308 -10.24 3.56 7.76
N ALA A 309 -10.67 4.69 8.34
CA ALA A 309 -11.81 5.46 7.87
C ALA A 309 -11.31 6.74 7.19
N ILE A 310 -11.62 6.92 5.90
CA ILE A 310 -11.20 8.08 5.12
C ILE A 310 -12.45 8.81 4.64
N SER A 311 -12.62 10.08 5.00
CA SER A 311 -13.91 10.75 4.74
C SER A 311 -13.82 12.24 4.46
N ALA A 312 -14.77 12.75 3.69
CA ALA A 312 -14.97 14.18 3.45
C ALA A 312 -13.70 14.93 3.01
N ASN A 313 -12.92 14.33 2.10
CA ASN A 313 -11.84 15.02 1.39
C ASN A 313 -12.43 15.69 0.15
N VAL A 314 -11.91 16.86 -0.23
CA VAL A 314 -12.43 17.57 -1.41
C VAL A 314 -11.96 16.93 -2.71
N GLY A 315 -10.67 16.55 -2.77
CA GLY A 315 -10.10 15.74 -3.83
C GLY A 315 -10.43 14.26 -3.60
N ASP A 316 -9.44 13.40 -3.74
CA ASP A 316 -9.60 11.96 -3.57
C ASP A 316 -9.48 11.51 -2.11
N HIS A 317 -10.07 10.36 -1.81
CA HIS A 317 -9.80 9.72 -0.53
C HIS A 317 -8.40 9.13 -0.50
N PHE A 318 -7.98 8.51 -1.60
CA PHE A 318 -6.66 7.97 -1.77
C PHE A 318 -6.23 8.12 -3.23
N GLN A 319 -5.08 8.74 -3.46
CA GLN A 319 -4.44 8.83 -4.77
C GLN A 319 -3.04 8.23 -4.69
N ALA A 320 -2.73 7.32 -5.60
CA ALA A 320 -1.38 6.77 -5.73
C ALA A 320 -0.90 6.79 -7.18
N VAL A 321 0.31 7.30 -7.40
CA VAL A 321 0.86 7.58 -8.73
C VAL A 321 2.27 7.03 -8.86
N ALA A 322 2.55 6.30 -9.95
CA ALA A 322 3.89 5.99 -10.40
C ALA A 322 4.21 6.80 -11.67
N ASN A 323 5.32 7.53 -11.70
CA ASN A 323 5.80 8.26 -12.88
C ASN A 323 7.22 7.82 -13.28
N GLY A 324 7.52 7.84 -14.58
CA GLY A 324 8.85 7.55 -15.09
C GLY A 324 9.16 6.05 -15.00
N SER A 325 10.25 5.67 -14.36
CA SER A 325 10.60 4.27 -14.10
C SER A 325 10.24 3.82 -12.67
N ALA A 326 9.32 4.52 -12.02
CA ALA A 326 8.95 4.23 -10.64
C ALA A 326 8.10 2.95 -10.54
N VAL A 327 8.15 2.30 -9.38
CA VAL A 327 7.43 1.05 -9.10
C VAL A 327 6.54 1.23 -7.86
N LEU A 328 5.23 1.11 -8.02
CA LEU A 328 4.24 1.32 -6.97
C LEU A 328 3.43 0.05 -6.69
N ASN A 329 3.44 -0.44 -5.46
CA ASN A 329 2.59 -1.54 -5.01
C ASN A 329 1.61 -1.07 -3.95
N VAL A 330 0.31 -1.30 -4.14
CA VAL A 330 -0.74 -0.84 -3.23
C VAL A 330 -1.54 -2.03 -2.67
N LEU A 331 -1.66 -2.12 -1.35
CA LEU A 331 -2.66 -2.95 -0.69
C LEU A 331 -3.65 -2.04 0.02
N PHE A 332 -4.89 -2.04 -0.44
CA PHE A 332 -5.93 -1.18 0.08
C PHE A 332 -7.09 -2.04 0.57
N GLY A 333 -7.09 -2.30 1.87
CA GLY A 333 -8.12 -3.09 2.55
C GLY A 333 -7.91 -4.62 2.50
N THR A 334 -6.81 -5.08 1.89
CA THR A 334 -6.49 -6.51 1.72
C THR A 334 -6.39 -7.27 3.05
N ASN A 335 -5.69 -6.70 4.03
CA ASN A 335 -5.44 -7.31 5.35
C ASN A 335 -6.29 -6.67 6.47
N GLY A 336 -7.39 -6.01 6.12
CA GLY A 336 -8.28 -5.35 7.07
C GLY A 336 -9.14 -4.28 6.37
N ALA A 337 -10.45 -4.30 6.60
CA ALA A 337 -11.42 -3.49 5.85
C ALA A 337 -11.24 -1.98 6.08
N ASN A 338 -11.31 -1.18 5.01
CA ASN A 338 -11.41 0.28 5.12
C ASN A 338 -12.84 0.76 4.87
N THR A 339 -13.13 1.97 5.36
CA THR A 339 -14.37 2.70 5.06
C THR A 339 -14.03 4.03 4.41
N LEU A 340 -14.64 4.29 3.26
CA LEU A 340 -14.50 5.53 2.51
C LEU A 340 -15.86 6.21 2.47
N THR A 341 -15.93 7.48 2.84
CA THR A 341 -17.20 8.20 2.95
C THR A 341 -17.07 9.61 2.43
N GLY A 342 -17.73 9.89 1.30
CA GLY A 342 -17.77 11.22 0.74
C GLY A 342 -18.71 12.18 1.48
N GLY A 343 -19.11 13.25 0.81
CA GLY A 343 -19.94 14.32 1.36
C GLY A 343 -19.18 15.60 1.71
N ALA A 344 -17.96 15.80 1.21
CA ALA A 344 -17.25 17.07 1.36
C ALA A 344 -17.98 18.21 0.60
N PRO A 345 -18.11 19.41 1.19
CA PRO A 345 -18.58 20.58 0.46
C PRO A 345 -17.66 20.92 -0.71
N GLY A 346 -18.21 21.05 -1.92
CA GLY A 346 -17.43 21.38 -3.12
C GLY A 346 -16.50 20.26 -3.60
N ALA A 347 -16.81 19.00 -3.27
CA ALA A 347 -16.03 17.85 -3.68
C ALA A 347 -15.83 17.76 -5.21
N LEU A 348 -14.65 17.28 -5.60
CA LEU A 348 -14.22 17.08 -6.97
C LEU A 348 -14.19 15.59 -7.36
N GLY A 349 -13.68 14.73 -6.47
CA GLY A 349 -13.53 13.29 -6.73
C GLY A 349 -14.13 12.41 -5.65
N GLN A 350 -13.45 12.37 -4.50
CA GLN A 350 -13.69 11.46 -3.36
C GLN A 350 -13.49 9.99 -3.74
N SER A 351 -12.53 9.75 -4.62
CA SER A 351 -12.26 8.46 -5.23
C SER A 351 -11.10 7.72 -4.55
N LEU A 352 -10.95 6.45 -4.87
CA LEU A 352 -9.70 5.71 -4.75
C LEU A 352 -9.08 5.63 -6.14
N VAL A 353 -7.93 6.27 -6.33
CA VAL A 353 -7.25 6.41 -7.61
C VAL A 353 -5.87 5.77 -7.58
N ILE A 354 -5.57 4.93 -8.58
CA ILE A 354 -4.22 4.39 -8.82
C ILE A 354 -3.86 4.59 -10.29
N GLN A 355 -2.71 5.22 -10.56
CA GLN A 355 -2.35 5.56 -11.93
C GLN A 355 -0.85 5.62 -12.27
N THR A 356 -0.51 5.56 -13.56
CA THR A 356 0.86 5.75 -14.08
C THR A 356 1.19 7.21 -14.43
N GLY A 357 0.52 8.15 -13.77
CA GLY A 357 0.80 9.58 -13.77
C GLY A 357 0.79 10.30 -15.12
N GLY A 358 1.16 11.59 -15.12
CA GLY A 358 1.04 12.45 -16.30
C GLY A 358 2.04 12.14 -17.42
N GLN A 359 3.11 11.40 -17.10
CA GLN A 359 4.06 10.90 -18.10
C GLN A 359 3.62 9.58 -18.73
N TRP A 360 2.51 8.98 -18.28
CA TRP A 360 2.02 7.70 -18.78
C TRP A 360 3.12 6.63 -18.81
N SER A 361 3.82 6.51 -17.69
CA SER A 361 4.97 5.64 -17.52
C SER A 361 5.12 5.27 -16.06
N GLY A 362 5.78 4.16 -15.78
CA GLY A 362 5.89 3.60 -14.45
C GLY A 362 5.10 2.31 -14.37
N SER A 363 5.36 1.55 -13.31
CA SER A 363 4.74 0.24 -13.17
C SER A 363 4.29 -0.02 -11.75
N GLY A 364 3.47 -1.06 -11.59
CA GLY A 364 2.98 -1.34 -10.26
C GLY A 364 1.97 -2.45 -10.18
N THR A 365 1.65 -2.78 -8.93
CA THR A 365 0.57 -3.70 -8.61
C THR A 365 -0.42 -3.09 -7.62
N PHE A 366 -1.64 -3.59 -7.62
CA PHE A 366 -2.64 -3.19 -6.63
C PHE A 366 -3.55 -4.33 -6.20
N ASN A 367 -3.94 -4.32 -4.93
CA ASN A 367 -5.01 -5.15 -4.41
C ASN A 367 -5.96 -4.26 -3.60
N ILE A 368 -7.16 -4.04 -4.15
CA ILE A 368 -8.21 -3.25 -3.51
C ILE A 368 -9.27 -4.23 -3.04
N ALA A 369 -9.34 -4.48 -1.73
CA ALA A 369 -10.26 -5.47 -1.19
C ALA A 369 -10.95 -5.07 0.11
N ASN A 370 -12.12 -5.65 0.34
CA ASN A 370 -12.89 -5.52 1.58
C ASN A 370 -13.23 -4.07 1.97
N ASN A 371 -13.29 -3.13 1.01
CA ASN A 371 -13.60 -1.74 1.31
C ASN A 371 -15.10 -1.49 1.28
N SER A 372 -15.59 -0.63 2.17
CA SER A 372 -16.94 -0.06 2.14
C SER A 372 -16.86 1.39 1.66
N ILE A 373 -17.35 1.68 0.46
CA ILE A 373 -17.24 3.01 -0.16
C ILE A 373 -18.64 3.59 -0.34
N ASN A 374 -18.86 4.82 0.14
CA ASN A 374 -20.14 5.52 -0.03
C ASN A 374 -19.94 7.00 -0.34
N GLY A 375 -20.83 7.55 -1.17
CA GLY A 375 -20.96 8.99 -1.40
C GLY A 375 -19.81 9.63 -2.18
N ALA A 376 -19.04 8.85 -2.94
CA ALA A 376 -18.09 9.41 -3.89
C ALA A 376 -18.83 10.27 -4.91
N VAL A 377 -18.24 11.41 -5.30
CA VAL A 377 -18.83 12.38 -6.24
C VAL A 377 -18.37 12.12 -7.68
N ASP A 378 -17.30 11.37 -7.84
CA ASP A 378 -16.79 10.85 -9.11
C ASP A 378 -16.77 9.32 -9.05
N THR A 379 -15.84 8.67 -9.78
CA THR A 379 -15.70 7.22 -9.79
C THR A 379 -15.09 6.69 -8.47
N PRO A 380 -15.82 5.93 -7.64
CA PRO A 380 -15.33 5.37 -6.38
C PRO A 380 -13.98 4.64 -6.46
N ILE A 381 -13.77 3.85 -7.52
CA ILE A 381 -12.49 3.18 -7.80
C ILE A 381 -12.09 3.45 -9.24
N ASN A 382 -10.99 4.17 -9.44
CA ASN A 382 -10.47 4.55 -10.75
C ASN A 382 -9.02 4.08 -10.92
N ILE A 383 -8.80 3.22 -11.92
CA ILE A 383 -7.47 2.70 -12.28
C ILE A 383 -7.12 3.16 -13.69
N ASN A 384 -5.98 3.83 -13.82
CA ASN A 384 -5.57 4.39 -15.08
C ASN A 384 -4.10 4.13 -15.39
N ALA A 385 -3.80 3.53 -16.54
CA ALA A 385 -2.44 3.50 -17.07
C ALA A 385 -2.41 4.08 -18.47
N GLY A 386 -1.24 4.49 -18.94
CA GLY A 386 -1.09 4.89 -20.32
C GLY A 386 0.33 4.70 -20.82
N GLY A 387 0.56 4.96 -22.11
CA GLY A 387 1.91 5.02 -22.71
C GLY A 387 2.69 3.72 -22.51
N THR A 388 3.83 3.76 -21.82
CA THR A 388 4.60 2.55 -21.45
C THR A 388 4.25 2.01 -20.06
N GLY A 389 3.28 2.65 -19.40
CA GLY A 389 2.85 2.32 -18.06
C GLY A 389 2.17 0.96 -17.98
N THR A 390 2.46 0.23 -16.89
CA THR A 390 1.90 -1.12 -16.64
C THR A 390 1.36 -1.23 -15.23
N LEU A 391 0.06 -1.48 -15.06
CA LEU A 391 -0.51 -1.81 -13.75
C LEU A 391 -1.23 -3.15 -13.78
N VAL A 392 -1.04 -3.92 -12.71
CA VAL A 392 -1.70 -5.21 -12.54
C VAL A 392 -2.34 -5.32 -11.18
N GLY A 393 -3.59 -5.78 -11.10
CA GLY A 393 -4.19 -5.90 -9.80
C GLY A 393 -5.58 -6.52 -9.73
N THR A 394 -6.08 -6.56 -8.50
CA THR A 394 -7.40 -7.09 -8.18
C THR A 394 -8.25 -6.05 -7.50
N ILE A 395 -9.54 -6.02 -7.85
CA ILE A 395 -10.59 -5.28 -7.15
C ILE A 395 -11.58 -6.32 -6.68
N THR A 396 -11.59 -6.65 -5.39
CA THR A 396 -12.38 -7.78 -4.90
C THR A 396 -13.06 -7.58 -3.56
N GLN A 397 -14.25 -8.13 -3.38
CA GLN A 397 -14.98 -8.08 -2.10
C GLN A 397 -15.25 -6.66 -1.59
N ASN A 398 -15.27 -5.66 -2.47
CA ASN A 398 -15.65 -4.30 -2.10
C ASN A 398 -17.17 -4.16 -2.11
N THR A 399 -17.70 -3.36 -1.19
CA THR A 399 -19.10 -2.93 -1.18
C THR A 399 -19.13 -1.44 -1.49
N ILE A 400 -19.76 -1.07 -2.60
CA ILE A 400 -19.91 0.32 -3.02
C ILE A 400 -21.40 0.67 -3.01
N GLY A 401 -21.75 1.65 -2.20
CA GLY A 401 -23.12 2.05 -1.90
C GLY A 401 -23.77 1.25 -0.77
N THR A 402 -24.86 1.79 -0.24
CA THR A 402 -25.65 1.25 0.88
C THR A 402 -27.03 0.86 0.40
N SER A 403 -27.34 -0.44 0.41
CA SER A 403 -28.60 -0.97 -0.13
C SER A 403 -29.82 -0.27 0.46
N GLY A 404 -30.69 0.22 -0.42
CA GLY A 404 -31.91 0.96 -0.06
C GLY A 404 -31.71 2.45 0.23
N VAL A 405 -30.50 3.00 0.02
CA VAL A 405 -30.22 4.43 0.16
C VAL A 405 -29.70 4.98 -1.17
N ASP A 406 -30.56 5.74 -1.85
CA ASP A 406 -30.30 6.24 -3.20
C ASP A 406 -28.97 7.01 -3.33
N ASN A 407 -28.30 6.84 -4.48
CA ASN A 407 -27.07 7.54 -4.87
C ASN A 407 -25.91 7.43 -3.87
N THR A 408 -25.92 6.40 -3.01
CA THR A 408 -24.81 6.18 -2.09
C THR A 408 -23.63 5.48 -2.73
N GLY A 409 -23.81 4.78 -3.85
CA GLY A 409 -22.71 4.13 -4.57
C GLY A 409 -21.92 5.14 -5.41
N THR A 410 -22.63 5.92 -6.23
CA THR A 410 -22.08 7.03 -7.01
C THR A 410 -23.05 8.20 -6.98
N ILE A 411 -22.52 9.43 -7.03
CA ILE A 411 -23.29 10.68 -7.13
C ILE A 411 -22.85 11.39 -8.42
N ASN A 412 -23.78 11.99 -9.17
CA ASN A 412 -23.50 12.84 -10.34
C ASN A 412 -22.93 12.12 -11.57
N ASN A 413 -23.52 10.97 -11.92
CA ASN A 413 -23.37 10.37 -13.24
C ASN A 413 -21.96 9.87 -13.62
N GLU A 414 -21.34 9.09 -12.73
CA GLU A 414 -20.05 8.45 -12.96
C GLU A 414 -20.14 6.91 -12.82
N ASP A 415 -19.20 6.20 -13.45
CA ASP A 415 -19.07 4.75 -13.32
C ASP A 415 -18.62 4.38 -11.90
N CYS A 416 -19.05 3.23 -11.39
CA CYS A 416 -18.67 2.79 -10.05
C CYS A 416 -17.23 2.27 -9.97
N ILE A 417 -16.81 1.51 -10.97
CA ILE A 417 -15.43 1.06 -11.15
C ILE A 417 -15.00 1.40 -12.57
N ARG A 418 -13.91 2.15 -12.70
CA ARG A 418 -13.37 2.59 -13.98
C ARG A 418 -11.95 2.07 -14.19
N ILE A 419 -11.73 1.40 -15.32
CA ILE A 419 -10.43 0.91 -15.78
C ILE A 419 -10.14 1.51 -17.15
N VAL A 420 -9.12 2.38 -17.24
CA VAL A 420 -8.78 3.04 -18.50
C VAL A 420 -7.32 2.83 -18.83
N ALA A 421 -7.05 2.22 -19.98
CA ALA A 421 -5.71 2.17 -20.56
C ALA A 421 -5.63 3.18 -21.72
N ASN A 422 -4.72 4.13 -21.63
CA ASN A 422 -4.48 5.14 -22.64
C ASN A 422 -3.25 4.79 -23.50
N GLY A 423 -3.23 5.20 -24.75
CA GLY A 423 -1.99 5.35 -25.50
C GLY A 423 -1.28 6.65 -25.13
N ASP A 424 -0.13 6.90 -25.74
CA ASP A 424 0.65 8.13 -25.60
C ASP A 424 0.43 9.13 -26.75
N LYS A 425 -0.75 9.15 -27.39
CA LYS A 425 -1.04 9.98 -28.58
C LYS A 425 -0.81 11.48 -28.28
N GLY A 426 0.41 11.94 -28.54
CA GLY A 426 0.85 13.34 -28.35
C GLY A 426 2.10 13.53 -27.48
N ALA A 427 2.60 12.52 -26.76
CA ALA A 427 3.80 12.63 -25.95
C ALA A 427 5.07 12.31 -26.76
N LEU A 428 5.71 13.35 -27.30
CA LEU A 428 7.14 13.43 -27.64
C LEU A 428 7.77 12.23 -28.40
N GLY A 429 7.71 12.28 -29.73
CA GLY A 429 8.81 11.80 -30.59
C GLY A 429 9.18 10.31 -30.53
N ALA A 430 8.69 9.57 -31.53
CA ALA A 430 9.08 8.22 -31.97
C ALA A 430 8.46 7.05 -31.17
N ASN A 431 7.41 6.48 -31.79
CA ASN A 431 6.63 5.28 -31.46
C ASN A 431 5.47 5.54 -30.50
N ALA A 432 4.26 5.23 -30.97
CA ALA A 432 3.07 5.26 -30.12
C ALA A 432 3.06 3.97 -29.29
N HIS A 433 3.10 4.12 -27.96
CA HIS A 433 3.04 3.03 -26.99
C HIS A 433 1.62 2.88 -26.44
N GLY A 434 1.28 1.65 -26.08
CA GLY A 434 0.00 1.33 -25.46
C GLY A 434 0.15 0.96 -24.00
N GLY A 435 -0.55 1.67 -23.12
CA GLY A 435 -0.58 1.32 -21.71
C GLY A 435 -1.10 -0.10 -21.52
N THR A 436 -0.53 -0.81 -20.55
CA THR A 436 -0.96 -2.16 -20.18
C THR A 436 -1.70 -2.16 -18.85
N LEU A 437 -2.93 -2.65 -18.85
CA LEU A 437 -3.71 -2.88 -17.64
C LEU A 437 -4.19 -4.32 -17.58
N THR A 438 -3.89 -4.96 -16.46
CA THR A 438 -4.30 -6.34 -16.21
C THR A 438 -5.06 -6.39 -14.90
N VAL A 439 -6.39 -6.53 -14.95
CA VAL A 439 -7.27 -6.30 -13.80
C VAL A 439 -8.33 -7.38 -13.64
N ALA A 440 -8.40 -7.97 -12.44
CA ALA A 440 -9.50 -8.84 -12.04
C ALA A 440 -10.47 -8.12 -11.11
N ILE A 441 -11.71 -7.91 -11.55
CA ILE A 441 -12.81 -7.30 -10.82
C ILE A 441 -13.76 -8.42 -10.40
N THR A 442 -13.66 -8.87 -9.15
CA THR A 442 -14.38 -10.08 -8.73
C THR A 442 -15.10 -9.94 -7.39
N ASN A 443 -16.27 -10.55 -7.27
CA ASN A 443 -16.97 -10.65 -5.98
C ASN A 443 -17.28 -9.29 -5.31
N ASN A 444 -17.41 -8.21 -6.09
CA ASN A 444 -17.81 -6.91 -5.56
C ASN A 444 -19.33 -6.78 -5.51
N THR A 445 -19.85 -5.99 -4.56
CA THR A 445 -21.25 -5.57 -4.50
C THR A 445 -21.33 -4.09 -4.86
N LEU A 446 -21.93 -3.77 -6.00
CA LEU A 446 -22.13 -2.41 -6.50
C LEU A 446 -23.63 -2.10 -6.45
N GLN A 447 -24.03 -1.08 -5.71
CA GLN A 447 -25.44 -0.79 -5.50
C GLN A 447 -25.74 0.70 -5.34
N GLN A 448 -26.97 1.12 -5.64
CA GLN A 448 -27.39 2.53 -5.51
C GLN A 448 -26.52 3.45 -6.36
N LEU A 449 -26.33 3.06 -7.62
CA LEU A 449 -25.47 3.73 -8.59
C LEU A 449 -26.32 4.74 -9.37
N ASP A 450 -25.92 6.01 -9.38
CA ASP A 450 -26.57 7.08 -10.17
C ASP A 450 -26.29 6.95 -11.69
N ALA A 451 -25.35 6.08 -12.08
CA ALA A 451 -25.02 5.78 -13.48
C ALA A 451 -24.53 4.34 -13.71
N GLY A 452 -23.29 4.17 -14.19
CA GLY A 452 -22.73 2.90 -14.64
C GLY A 452 -22.15 2.04 -13.51
N GLY A 453 -22.11 0.74 -13.74
CA GLY A 453 -21.40 -0.20 -12.86
C GLY A 453 -19.91 -0.21 -13.17
N ILE A 454 -19.49 -1.13 -14.01
CA ILE A 454 -18.08 -1.34 -14.37
C ILE A 454 -17.84 -0.80 -15.78
N PHE A 455 -16.90 0.13 -15.92
CA PHE A 455 -16.48 0.68 -17.21
C PHE A 455 -15.01 0.38 -17.49
N VAL A 456 -14.75 -0.15 -18.68
CA VAL A 456 -13.40 -0.45 -19.18
C VAL A 456 -13.23 0.19 -20.54
N MET A 457 -12.10 0.87 -20.75
CA MET A 457 -11.81 1.52 -22.02
C MET A 457 -10.33 1.47 -22.38
N GLY A 458 -10.05 1.09 -23.63
CA GLY A 458 -8.76 1.35 -24.29
C GLY A 458 -8.92 2.50 -25.27
N ARG A 459 -8.10 3.55 -25.17
CA ARG A 459 -8.22 4.74 -26.04
C ARG A 459 -6.92 5.52 -26.25
N ASP A 460 -6.95 6.50 -27.14
CA ASP A 460 -5.94 7.55 -27.28
C ASP A 460 -4.53 7.05 -27.64
N GLY A 461 -4.42 6.10 -28.58
CA GLY A 461 -3.14 5.72 -29.18
C GLY A 461 -2.89 4.22 -29.31
N GLY A 462 -1.64 3.82 -29.04
CA GLY A 462 -1.10 2.50 -29.36
C GLY A 462 -0.66 2.36 -30.83
N SER A 463 0.04 1.27 -31.12
CA SER A 463 0.49 0.89 -32.46
C SER A 463 0.25 -0.61 -32.72
N VAL A 464 0.50 -1.08 -33.95
CA VAL A 464 0.36 -2.52 -34.25
C VAL A 464 1.41 -3.36 -33.51
N SER A 465 2.62 -2.82 -33.38
CA SER A 465 3.73 -3.44 -32.65
C SER A 465 3.59 -3.33 -31.14
N ASP A 466 2.92 -2.28 -30.67
CA ASP A 466 2.76 -1.97 -29.25
C ASP A 466 1.37 -1.36 -28.99
N PRO A 467 0.31 -2.18 -28.99
CA PRO A 467 -1.05 -1.71 -28.77
C PRO A 467 -1.33 -1.48 -27.30
N ILE A 468 -2.41 -0.78 -27.02
CA ILE A 468 -2.99 -0.71 -25.67
C ILE A 468 -3.46 -2.12 -25.31
N GLU A 469 -2.99 -2.64 -24.19
CA GLU A 469 -3.27 -4.01 -23.76
C GLU A 469 -4.16 -3.98 -22.51
N LEU A 470 -5.35 -4.55 -22.62
CA LEU A 470 -6.33 -4.63 -21.54
C LEU A 470 -6.66 -6.10 -21.29
N ASN A 471 -6.24 -6.63 -20.14
CA ASN A 471 -6.48 -8.00 -19.71
C ASN A 471 -7.44 -8.00 -18.54
N ILE A 472 -8.71 -8.28 -18.80
CA ILE A 472 -9.80 -7.97 -17.87
C ILE A 472 -10.59 -9.23 -17.51
N THR A 473 -10.71 -9.49 -16.22
CA THR A 473 -11.63 -10.50 -15.68
C THR A 473 -12.72 -9.82 -14.87
N ILE A 474 -14.00 -10.09 -15.18
CA ILE A 474 -15.16 -9.56 -14.46
C ILE A 474 -16.06 -10.73 -14.10
N GLN A 475 -16.02 -11.20 -12.86
CA GLN A 475 -16.72 -12.42 -12.44
C GLN A 475 -17.29 -12.34 -11.03
N GLY A 476 -18.44 -12.96 -10.80
CA GLY A 476 -19.05 -13.08 -9.47
C GLY A 476 -19.47 -11.75 -8.82
N ASN A 477 -19.54 -10.66 -9.58
CA ASN A 477 -19.98 -9.37 -9.04
C ASN A 477 -21.50 -9.31 -8.95
N LEU A 478 -22.01 -8.64 -7.92
CA LEU A 478 -23.42 -8.30 -7.76
C LEU A 478 -23.61 -6.81 -8.06
N LEU A 479 -24.37 -6.49 -9.10
CA LEU A 479 -24.76 -5.13 -9.46
C LEU A 479 -26.26 -5.00 -9.30
N ARG A 480 -26.73 -4.04 -8.49
CA ARG A 480 -28.17 -3.91 -8.20
C ARG A 480 -28.62 -2.50 -7.90
N GLN A 481 -29.92 -2.26 -7.98
CA GLN A 481 -30.55 -1.02 -7.52
C GLN A 481 -29.91 0.24 -8.13
N PRO A 482 -29.92 0.42 -9.47
CA PRO A 482 -29.55 1.69 -10.09
C PRO A 482 -30.51 2.80 -9.65
N THR A 483 -30.03 4.05 -9.60
CA THR A 483 -30.80 5.22 -9.15
C THR A 483 -30.82 6.38 -10.16
N PRO A 484 -31.96 7.11 -10.29
CA PRO A 484 -33.28 6.75 -9.77
C PRO A 484 -33.74 5.43 -10.40
N ALA A 485 -34.42 4.58 -9.61
CA ALA A 485 -34.90 3.28 -10.08
C ALA A 485 -35.64 3.46 -11.41
N ASP A 486 -35.06 2.92 -12.50
CA ASP A 486 -35.61 2.90 -13.86
C ASP A 486 -35.54 4.21 -14.69
N ALA A 487 -34.60 5.13 -14.41
CA ALA A 487 -34.30 6.25 -15.32
C ALA A 487 -32.79 6.53 -15.57
N PRO A 488 -31.99 5.51 -15.95
CA PRO A 488 -30.56 5.70 -16.22
C PRO A 488 -30.32 6.70 -17.35
N ASN A 489 -29.26 7.50 -17.22
CA ASN A 489 -28.82 8.43 -18.26
C ASN A 489 -28.36 7.67 -19.53
N SER A 490 -28.26 8.38 -20.66
CA SER A 490 -28.04 7.82 -22.01
C SER A 490 -26.73 7.03 -22.22
N PHE A 491 -25.87 6.91 -21.21
CA PHE A 491 -24.55 6.26 -21.30
C PHE A 491 -24.30 5.19 -20.24
N SER A 492 -25.29 4.88 -19.39
CA SER A 492 -25.15 3.91 -18.30
C SER A 492 -25.36 2.46 -18.77
N ASN A 493 -24.57 1.56 -18.19
CA ASN A 493 -24.68 0.11 -18.31
C ASN A 493 -24.17 -0.51 -17.00
N ALA A 494 -24.62 -1.71 -16.65
CA ALA A 494 -24.07 -2.44 -15.52
C ALA A 494 -22.60 -2.81 -15.79
N ILE A 495 -22.30 -3.28 -17.01
CA ILE A 495 -20.94 -3.59 -17.45
C ILE A 495 -20.74 -3.05 -18.86
N ARG A 496 -19.72 -2.21 -19.06
CA ARG A 496 -19.40 -1.59 -20.35
C ARG A 496 -17.91 -1.73 -20.67
N LEU A 497 -17.59 -2.32 -21.82
CA LEU A 497 -16.22 -2.46 -22.29
C LEU A 497 -16.06 -1.91 -23.71
N GLU A 498 -15.01 -1.11 -23.91
CA GLU A 498 -14.77 -0.39 -25.15
C GLU A 498 -13.34 -0.56 -25.65
N SER A 499 -13.23 -1.10 -26.86
CA SER A 499 -11.98 -1.18 -27.60
C SER A 499 -11.96 -0.01 -28.60
N GLY A 500 -11.27 1.07 -28.24
CA GLY A 500 -11.11 2.31 -29.03
C GLY A 500 -12.10 3.43 -28.67
N ALA A 501 -11.72 4.68 -28.96
CA ALA A 501 -12.50 5.90 -28.75
C ALA A 501 -12.51 6.88 -29.95
N SER A 502 -11.55 6.77 -30.87
CA SER A 502 -11.41 7.73 -31.98
C SER A 502 -11.12 7.08 -33.34
N SER A 503 -11.62 7.69 -34.43
CA SER A 503 -11.40 7.27 -35.82
C SER A 503 -10.38 8.13 -36.60
N SER A 504 -9.76 9.15 -36.00
CA SER A 504 -9.00 10.18 -36.73
C SER A 504 -7.87 10.84 -35.91
N PRO A 505 -6.76 11.30 -36.53
CA PRO A 505 -6.13 10.83 -37.76
C PRO A 505 -5.22 9.60 -37.54
N THR A 506 -4.89 9.28 -36.27
CA THR A 506 -4.25 8.03 -35.85
C THR A 506 -5.31 7.19 -35.11
N PRO A 507 -5.84 6.12 -35.72
CA PRO A 507 -6.82 5.28 -35.06
C PRO A 507 -6.20 4.57 -33.86
N ASP A 508 -7.01 4.30 -32.84
CA ASP A 508 -6.57 3.56 -31.67
C ASP A 508 -6.22 2.11 -32.07
N ASN A 509 -5.20 1.56 -31.40
CA ASN A 509 -4.83 0.16 -31.50
C ASN A 509 -4.93 -0.47 -30.13
N VAL A 510 -5.96 -1.30 -29.95
CA VAL A 510 -6.34 -1.86 -28.66
C VAL A 510 -6.43 -3.37 -28.81
N ARG A 511 -5.83 -4.10 -27.88
CA ARG A 511 -6.10 -5.51 -27.64
C ARG A 511 -6.78 -5.61 -26.28
N LEU A 512 -8.08 -5.89 -26.31
CA LEU A 512 -8.86 -6.08 -25.11
C LEU A 512 -9.20 -7.56 -24.98
N HIS A 513 -8.54 -8.23 -24.05
CA HIS A 513 -8.85 -9.57 -23.60
C HIS A 513 -9.82 -9.52 -22.43
N ALA A 514 -10.99 -10.13 -22.56
CA ALA A 514 -12.04 -10.10 -21.54
C ALA A 514 -12.60 -11.48 -21.22
N ASN A 515 -12.71 -11.76 -19.93
CA ASN A 515 -13.47 -12.86 -19.36
C ASN A 515 -14.61 -12.30 -18.51
N ILE A 516 -15.82 -12.27 -19.08
CA ILE A 516 -17.00 -11.66 -18.47
C ILE A 516 -17.98 -12.77 -18.08
N GLY A 517 -18.14 -12.98 -16.77
CA GLY A 517 -19.00 -14.01 -16.20
C GLY A 517 -18.42 -15.41 -16.28
N GLY A 518 -19.25 -16.41 -15.97
CA GLY A 518 -18.91 -17.83 -15.97
C GLY A 518 -20.01 -18.66 -15.29
N ASP A 519 -19.75 -19.94 -15.07
CA ASP A 519 -20.74 -20.84 -14.47
C ASP A 519 -20.90 -20.60 -12.95
N GLY A 520 -22.12 -20.79 -12.46
CA GLY A 520 -22.43 -20.74 -11.03
C GLY A 520 -22.02 -19.42 -10.37
N VAL A 521 -21.11 -19.50 -9.39
CA VAL A 521 -20.64 -18.33 -8.62
C VAL A 521 -19.77 -17.36 -9.43
N LEU A 522 -19.32 -17.75 -10.63
CA LEU A 522 -18.54 -16.88 -11.52
C LEU A 522 -19.44 -15.96 -12.35
N ALA A 523 -20.74 -16.24 -12.44
CA ALA A 523 -21.69 -15.38 -13.12
C ALA A 523 -21.76 -14.02 -12.42
N ASN A 524 -21.70 -12.93 -13.18
CA ASN A 524 -22.12 -11.64 -12.65
C ASN A 524 -23.65 -11.64 -12.53
N VAL A 525 -24.16 -11.08 -11.43
CA VAL A 525 -25.59 -10.98 -11.15
C VAL A 525 -25.98 -9.51 -11.26
N ILE A 526 -26.83 -9.20 -12.24
CA ILE A 526 -27.29 -7.84 -12.54
C ILE A 526 -28.80 -7.76 -12.26
N GLN A 527 -29.19 -6.88 -11.34
CA GLN A 527 -30.56 -6.69 -10.87
C GLN A 527 -31.02 -5.24 -11.06
N GLY A 528 -32.07 -5.02 -11.83
CA GLY A 528 -32.55 -3.70 -12.22
C GLY A 528 -32.12 -3.26 -13.63
N ASP A 529 -32.48 -2.02 -13.97
CA ASP A 529 -32.26 -1.41 -15.29
C ASP A 529 -31.10 -0.40 -15.26
N PHE A 530 -29.92 -0.78 -15.74
CA PHE A 530 -28.80 0.16 -15.84
C PHE A 530 -28.77 0.87 -17.21
N GLY A 531 -29.51 0.39 -18.20
CA GLY A 531 -29.47 0.90 -19.57
C GLY A 531 -30.54 1.96 -19.85
N PRO A 532 -30.24 3.07 -20.53
CA PRO A 532 -31.22 4.11 -20.84
C PRO A 532 -32.44 3.58 -21.60
N GLY A 533 -33.63 3.71 -21.02
CA GLY A 533 -34.91 3.33 -21.65
C GLY A 533 -35.10 1.82 -21.83
N GLY A 534 -34.57 1.00 -20.92
CA GLY A 534 -34.49 -0.47 -21.10
C GLY A 534 -33.33 -0.86 -22.02
N GLY A 535 -32.25 -0.08 -21.97
CA GLY A 535 -31.05 -0.28 -22.77
C GLY A 535 -30.21 -1.49 -22.33
N ASP A 536 -28.98 -1.57 -22.82
CA ASP A 536 -28.13 -2.73 -22.57
C ASP A 536 -27.61 -2.78 -21.14
N GLU A 537 -27.66 -3.94 -20.49
CA GLU A 537 -27.05 -4.14 -19.16
C GLU A 537 -25.56 -4.42 -19.30
N ILE A 538 -25.23 -5.30 -20.25
CA ILE A 538 -23.85 -5.58 -20.65
C ILE A 538 -23.67 -5.07 -22.06
N ARG A 539 -22.68 -4.19 -22.25
CA ARG A 539 -22.37 -3.56 -23.52
C ARG A 539 -20.90 -3.73 -23.86
N ILE A 540 -20.62 -4.39 -24.98
CA ILE A 540 -19.26 -4.48 -25.52
C ILE A 540 -19.18 -3.87 -26.92
N ARG A 541 -18.15 -3.07 -27.17
CA ARG A 541 -18.00 -2.31 -28.42
C ARG A 541 -16.59 -2.40 -28.98
N HIS A 542 -16.48 -2.82 -30.25
CA HIS A 542 -15.39 -2.36 -31.11
C HIS A 542 -15.77 -0.98 -31.62
N GLN A 543 -14.91 0.00 -31.40
CA GLN A 543 -15.13 1.34 -31.92
C GLN A 543 -14.12 1.67 -33.02
N PHE A 544 -14.65 2.26 -34.09
CA PHE A 544 -13.95 3.06 -35.10
C PHE A 544 -12.90 2.40 -36.00
N SER A 545 -12.12 1.40 -35.56
CA SER A 545 -10.98 0.84 -36.31
C SER A 545 -10.91 -0.68 -36.22
N ALA A 546 -10.50 -1.33 -37.32
CA ALA A 546 -10.22 -2.78 -37.34
C ALA A 546 -9.02 -3.19 -36.47
N SER A 547 -8.16 -2.23 -36.09
CA SER A 547 -7.04 -2.46 -35.17
C SER A 547 -7.48 -2.59 -33.71
N CYS A 548 -8.70 -2.16 -33.38
CA CYS A 548 -9.30 -2.37 -32.06
C CYS A 548 -9.89 -3.80 -31.99
N ASN A 549 -9.12 -4.69 -31.38
CA ASN A 549 -9.44 -6.10 -31.22
C ASN A 549 -10.12 -6.36 -29.88
N PHE A 550 -10.94 -7.41 -29.85
CA PHE A 550 -11.67 -7.86 -28.67
C PHE A 550 -11.58 -9.39 -28.64
N PHE A 551 -10.96 -9.92 -27.60
CA PHE A 551 -10.73 -11.34 -27.39
C PHE A 551 -11.58 -11.80 -26.21
N LEU A 552 -12.46 -12.77 -26.44
CA LEU A 552 -13.38 -13.28 -25.44
C LEU A 552 -13.00 -14.72 -25.04
N SER A 553 -12.83 -14.92 -23.74
CA SER A 553 -12.41 -16.21 -23.19
C SER A 553 -13.50 -17.27 -23.30
N GLY A 554 -13.27 -18.32 -24.08
CA GLY A 554 -14.25 -19.41 -24.23
C GLY A 554 -15.43 -19.07 -25.14
N LEU A 555 -15.28 -18.10 -26.05
CA LEU A 555 -16.25 -17.82 -27.12
C LEU A 555 -16.43 -19.01 -28.08
N GLY A 556 -15.39 -19.84 -28.22
CA GLY A 556 -15.36 -21.05 -29.04
C GLY A 556 -14.64 -20.84 -30.38
N ALA A 557 -15.14 -19.91 -31.21
CA ALA A 557 -14.54 -19.56 -32.49
C ALA A 557 -14.69 -18.06 -32.79
N ASP A 558 -13.78 -17.52 -33.59
CA ASP A 558 -13.84 -16.14 -34.08
C ASP A 558 -15.15 -15.89 -34.84
N THR A 559 -15.80 -14.76 -34.58
CA THR A 559 -17.11 -14.44 -35.18
C THR A 559 -17.34 -12.94 -35.34
N SER A 560 -17.96 -12.56 -36.46
CA SER A 560 -18.52 -11.22 -36.68
C SER A 560 -20.03 -11.18 -36.41
N ASN A 561 -20.65 -12.32 -36.07
CA ASN A 561 -22.05 -12.39 -35.71
C ASN A 561 -22.26 -11.97 -34.25
N THR A 562 -22.77 -10.76 -34.05
CA THR A 562 -23.04 -10.19 -32.73
C THR A 562 -24.08 -11.01 -31.93
N THR A 563 -24.98 -11.73 -32.58
CA THR A 563 -25.95 -12.62 -31.90
C THR A 563 -25.24 -13.77 -31.19
N THR A 564 -24.21 -14.36 -31.79
CA THR A 564 -23.40 -15.40 -31.16
C THR A 564 -22.74 -14.87 -29.88
N VAL A 565 -22.22 -13.66 -29.94
CA VAL A 565 -21.54 -13.00 -28.81
C VAL A 565 -22.52 -12.65 -27.69
N ILE A 566 -23.71 -12.15 -28.04
CA ILE A 566 -24.80 -11.88 -27.10
C ILE A 566 -25.25 -13.16 -26.39
N ASN A 567 -25.45 -14.26 -27.11
CA ASN A 567 -25.82 -15.55 -26.52
C ASN A 567 -24.73 -16.09 -25.59
N TYR A 568 -23.46 -15.94 -25.99
CA TYR A 568 -22.30 -16.30 -25.17
C TYR A 568 -22.29 -15.53 -23.84
N LEU A 569 -22.48 -14.21 -23.88
CA LEU A 569 -22.54 -13.38 -22.65
C LEU A 569 -23.77 -13.71 -21.80
N THR A 570 -24.92 -13.94 -22.44
CA THR A 570 -26.18 -14.30 -21.76
C THR A 570 -26.03 -15.62 -20.99
N GLY A 571 -25.36 -16.62 -21.57
CA GLY A 571 -25.15 -17.91 -20.92
C GLY A 571 -24.20 -17.88 -19.72
N ARG A 572 -23.46 -16.77 -19.51
CA ARG A 572 -22.41 -16.64 -18.49
C ARG A 572 -22.72 -15.62 -17.41
N ASN A 573 -23.85 -14.93 -17.52
CA ASN A 573 -24.25 -13.88 -16.59
C ASN A 573 -25.73 -14.08 -16.21
N THR A 574 -26.09 -13.69 -15.00
CA THR A 574 -27.48 -13.68 -14.56
C THR A 574 -27.99 -12.25 -14.65
N ILE A 575 -28.93 -11.99 -15.56
CA ILE A 575 -29.59 -10.70 -15.72
C ILE A 575 -31.09 -10.83 -15.49
N ASP A 576 -31.73 -9.78 -14.99
CA ASP A 576 -33.18 -9.78 -14.80
C ASP A 576 -33.94 -10.01 -16.12
N SER A 577 -35.14 -10.57 -16.01
CA SER A 577 -35.99 -10.87 -17.17
C SER A 577 -36.35 -9.59 -17.94
N GLY A 578 -36.28 -9.66 -19.27
CA GLY A 578 -36.62 -8.54 -20.16
C GLY A 578 -35.49 -7.54 -20.40
N ARG A 579 -34.31 -7.78 -19.81
CA ARG A 579 -33.10 -6.99 -20.01
C ARG A 579 -32.27 -7.50 -21.18
N VAL A 580 -31.47 -6.62 -21.77
CA VAL A 580 -30.74 -6.91 -23.02
C VAL A 580 -29.24 -6.79 -22.86
N ILE A 581 -28.51 -7.54 -23.67
CA ILE A 581 -27.05 -7.45 -23.83
C ILE A 581 -26.79 -7.01 -25.25
N SER A 582 -25.82 -6.12 -25.47
CA SER A 582 -25.38 -5.75 -26.81
C SER A 582 -23.90 -5.97 -27.07
N ALA A 583 -23.64 -6.33 -28.32
CA ALA A 583 -22.33 -6.38 -28.91
C ALA A 583 -22.36 -5.56 -30.22
N THR A 584 -21.41 -4.65 -30.40
CA THR A 584 -21.33 -3.81 -31.61
C THR A 584 -19.96 -3.91 -32.26
N ILE A 585 -19.93 -3.89 -33.60
CA ILE A 585 -18.71 -3.82 -34.39
C ILE A 585 -18.76 -2.56 -35.26
N ALA A 586 -18.10 -1.48 -34.82
CA ALA A 586 -17.89 -0.30 -35.66
C ALA A 586 -16.45 -0.33 -36.21
N GLY A 587 -16.28 -0.24 -37.53
CA GLY A 587 -14.95 -0.21 -38.18
C GLY A 587 -14.41 -1.54 -38.70
N GLY A 588 -15.21 -2.62 -38.72
CA GLY A 588 -14.87 -3.88 -39.41
C GLY A 588 -14.05 -4.90 -38.60
N GLY A 589 -14.02 -4.78 -37.27
CA GLY A 589 -13.39 -5.78 -36.37
C GLY A 589 -14.09 -7.14 -36.32
N THR A 590 -13.52 -8.08 -35.56
CA THR A 590 -14.10 -9.42 -35.31
C THR A 590 -13.89 -9.75 -33.84
N TYR A 591 -14.90 -10.35 -33.19
CA TYR A 591 -14.71 -10.91 -31.85
C TYR A 591 -13.93 -12.20 -31.98
N LYS A 592 -12.79 -12.26 -31.32
CA LYS A 592 -11.88 -13.39 -31.41
C LYS A 592 -12.03 -14.28 -30.20
N THR A 593 -11.87 -15.59 -30.41
CA THR A 593 -11.69 -16.51 -29.30
C THR A 593 -10.23 -16.46 -28.87
N ALA A 594 -10.00 -16.36 -27.58
CA ALA A 594 -8.68 -16.58 -26.98
C ALA A 594 -8.84 -17.46 -25.74
N GLY A 595 -7.73 -17.99 -25.22
CA GLY A 595 -7.69 -18.43 -23.83
C GLY A 595 -8.07 -17.27 -22.88
N ALA A 596 -8.21 -17.56 -21.58
CA ALA A 596 -8.24 -16.46 -20.62
C ALA A 596 -6.99 -15.59 -20.79
N ALA A 597 -7.15 -14.27 -20.63
CA ALA A 597 -6.01 -13.40 -20.48
C ALA A 597 -5.24 -13.90 -19.26
N PRO A 598 -4.00 -14.40 -19.39
CA PRO A 598 -3.22 -14.76 -18.23
C PRO A 598 -2.99 -13.49 -17.42
N LEU A 599 -3.30 -13.52 -16.14
CA LEU A 599 -2.86 -12.49 -15.22
C LEU A 599 -1.50 -12.98 -14.72
N PRO A 600 -0.48 -12.12 -14.61
CA PRO A 600 0.81 -12.56 -14.11
C PRO A 600 0.66 -13.04 -12.68
N LEU A 601 1.37 -14.12 -12.30
CA LEU A 601 1.40 -14.53 -10.91
C LEU A 601 2.00 -13.42 -10.05
N LEU A 602 1.26 -12.94 -9.06
CA LEU A 602 1.71 -11.85 -8.20
C LEU A 602 2.27 -12.36 -6.87
N PHE A 603 3.24 -11.66 -6.30
CA PHE A 603 3.67 -11.89 -4.92
C PHE A 603 2.58 -11.45 -3.92
N ALA A 604 2.37 -12.24 -2.86
CA ALA A 604 1.53 -11.90 -1.71
C ALA A 604 2.37 -11.62 -0.45
N PRO A 605 2.38 -10.38 0.08
CA PRO A 605 3.23 -10.00 1.22
C PRO A 605 2.80 -10.52 2.60
N ALA A 606 1.54 -10.95 2.76
CA ALA A 606 0.99 -11.31 4.08
C ALA A 606 0.67 -12.80 4.18
N GLU A 607 1.06 -13.46 5.28
CA GLU A 607 0.52 -14.77 5.67
C GLU A 607 -1.01 -14.66 5.82
N VAL A 608 -1.75 -15.21 4.87
CA VAL A 608 -3.18 -15.42 5.07
C VAL A 608 -3.32 -16.59 6.04
N GLU A 609 -4.04 -16.35 7.14
CA GLU A 609 -4.30 -17.21 8.29
C GLU A 609 -4.03 -18.71 8.09
N SER A 610 -3.33 -19.32 9.07
CA SER A 610 -3.31 -20.76 9.21
C SER A 610 -4.75 -21.28 9.24
N PHE A 611 -5.17 -22.00 8.20
CA PHE A 611 -6.40 -22.77 8.26
C PHE A 611 -6.23 -23.77 9.41
N GLY A 612 -6.89 -23.46 10.53
CA GLY A 612 -7.09 -24.40 11.62
C GLY A 612 -7.61 -25.71 11.04
N VAL A 613 -6.96 -26.79 11.43
CA VAL A 613 -7.23 -28.14 10.97
C VAL A 613 -8.62 -28.55 11.46
N ALA A 614 -9.64 -28.44 10.59
CA ALA A 614 -10.83 -29.29 10.48
C ALA A 614 -11.96 -28.54 9.75
N GLU A 615 -12.44 -29.09 8.63
CA GLU A 615 -13.80 -29.61 8.48
C GLU A 615 -13.94 -30.25 7.07
N PRO A 616 -14.82 -31.25 6.90
CA PRO A 616 -14.66 -32.34 5.95
C PRO A 616 -15.26 -32.06 4.57
N ASP A 617 -14.69 -32.71 3.56
CA ASP A 617 -15.30 -32.91 2.25
C ASP A 617 -16.61 -33.69 2.40
N SER A 618 -17.76 -33.02 2.26
CA SER A 618 -18.95 -33.56 1.57
C SER A 618 -20.13 -32.59 1.56
N VAL A 619 -20.55 -32.25 0.34
CA VAL A 619 -21.91 -32.02 -0.15
C VAL A 619 -22.98 -31.82 0.94
N HIS A 620 -23.49 -30.59 1.10
CA HIS A 620 -24.82 -30.38 1.65
C HIS A 620 -25.63 -29.42 0.78
N SER A 621 -26.53 -30.02 0.02
CA SER A 621 -27.77 -29.43 -0.47
C SER A 621 -28.54 -28.71 0.64
N ALA A 622 -29.20 -27.62 0.25
CA ALA A 622 -30.12 -26.80 1.04
C ALA A 622 -30.92 -27.56 2.11
N ILE A 623 -30.81 -27.13 3.37
CA ILE A 623 -31.83 -27.36 4.40
C ILE A 623 -32.06 -26.06 5.16
N ALA A 624 -33.33 -25.67 5.22
CA ALA A 624 -33.84 -24.44 5.83
C ALA A 624 -33.51 -24.34 7.34
N TRP A 625 -33.01 -23.18 7.74
CA TRP A 625 -32.76 -22.84 9.14
C TRP A 625 -34.08 -22.57 9.87
N THR A 626 -34.34 -23.29 10.95
CA THR A 626 -35.46 -22.99 11.87
C THR A 626 -34.96 -22.58 13.26
N GLU A 627 -35.76 -21.73 13.90
CA GLU A 627 -35.57 -20.91 15.11
C GLU A 627 -35.08 -21.65 16.39
N THR A 628 -34.91 -22.98 16.35
CA THR A 628 -34.56 -23.81 17.51
C THR A 628 -33.06 -23.71 17.86
N VAL A 629 -32.17 -23.48 16.88
CA VAL A 629 -30.71 -23.38 17.13
C VAL A 629 -30.32 -22.07 17.81
N ARG A 630 -31.12 -21.00 17.63
CA ARG A 630 -30.89 -19.67 18.24
C ARG A 630 -30.99 -19.70 19.78
N LYS A 631 -31.61 -20.74 20.37
CA LYS A 631 -31.79 -20.87 21.82
C LYS A 631 -30.70 -21.70 22.53
N ALA A 632 -29.81 -22.39 21.81
CA ALA A 632 -28.77 -23.21 22.42
C ALA A 632 -27.47 -22.44 22.75
N MET A 633 -27.25 -21.25 22.18
CA MET A 633 -26.02 -20.45 22.39
C MET A 633 -26.07 -19.44 23.56
N LYS A 634 -26.98 -19.62 24.53
CA LYS A 634 -27.00 -18.80 25.75
C LYS A 634 -27.00 -19.67 27.00
N ARG A 635 -25.80 -20.03 27.46
CA ARG A 635 -25.37 -20.49 28.81
C ARG A 635 -23.93 -20.98 28.63
N ASP A 636 -22.91 -20.63 29.39
CA ASP A 636 -22.76 -19.88 30.63
C ASP A 636 -21.26 -19.53 30.75
N ARG A 637 -20.95 -18.35 31.30
CA ARG A 637 -19.58 -17.92 31.64
C ARG A 637 -19.36 -18.28 33.11
N SER A 638 -18.43 -19.18 33.45
CA SER A 638 -17.75 -19.20 34.76
C SER A 638 -16.76 -20.37 34.90
N SER A 639 -15.63 -20.09 35.56
CA SER A 639 -14.96 -20.97 36.55
C SER A 639 -13.87 -21.99 36.12
N VAL A 640 -12.63 -21.64 36.51
CA VAL A 640 -11.72 -22.38 37.42
C VAL A 640 -10.44 -23.04 36.86
N ILE A 641 -9.36 -22.61 37.53
CA ILE A 641 -7.98 -23.08 37.66
C ILE A 641 -7.86 -24.58 37.95
N GLY A 642 -6.83 -25.24 37.39
CA GLY A 642 -6.26 -26.45 38.00
C GLY A 642 -5.52 -27.35 37.01
N GLY A 643 -4.19 -27.40 37.10
CA GLY A 643 -3.36 -28.31 36.30
C GLY A 643 -3.23 -29.72 36.89
N LYS A 644 -2.68 -30.65 36.10
CA LYS A 644 -1.68 -31.64 36.53
C LYS A 644 -1.06 -32.38 35.35
N SER A 645 0.19 -32.76 35.57
CA SER A 645 1.09 -33.59 34.77
C SER A 645 0.52 -34.96 34.42
N ASP A 646 0.98 -35.55 33.32
CA ASP A 646 1.85 -36.73 33.43
C ASP A 646 2.54 -37.12 32.12
N THR A 647 3.72 -37.69 32.34
CA THR A 647 4.81 -38.07 31.45
C THR A 647 4.50 -39.30 30.59
N GLY A 648 4.92 -39.28 29.32
CA GLY A 648 4.89 -40.44 28.43
C GLY A 648 5.81 -40.29 27.22
N SER A 649 7.10 -40.53 27.46
CA SER A 649 8.22 -40.90 26.57
C SER A 649 8.04 -40.76 25.04
N LEU A 650 8.81 -39.85 24.43
CA LEU A 650 9.11 -39.82 23.00
C LEU A 650 10.31 -40.76 22.69
N PRO A 651 10.31 -41.54 21.60
CA PRO A 651 11.50 -42.22 21.14
C PRO A 651 12.46 -41.24 20.45
N VAL A 652 13.73 -41.38 20.79
CA VAL A 652 14.88 -40.72 20.15
C VAL A 652 15.04 -41.28 18.74
N VAL A 653 15.08 -40.39 17.74
CA VAL A 653 15.72 -40.67 16.45
C VAL A 653 16.88 -39.69 16.28
N GLN A 654 18.02 -40.28 15.98
CA GLN A 654 19.35 -39.72 15.76
C GLN A 654 19.39 -38.50 14.85
N ASP A 655 20.24 -37.54 15.25
CA ASP A 655 20.75 -36.43 14.43
C ASP A 655 21.13 -36.89 13.01
N ALA A 656 20.37 -36.42 12.02
CA ALA A 656 20.94 -36.14 10.71
C ALA A 656 21.45 -34.71 10.75
N ALA A 657 22.75 -34.54 10.51
CA ALA A 657 23.41 -33.24 10.49
C ALA A 657 22.63 -32.22 9.64
N PRO A 658 22.52 -30.95 10.06
CA PRO A 658 21.87 -29.94 9.24
C PRO A 658 22.63 -29.85 7.92
N ALA A 659 21.94 -30.14 6.81
CA ALA A 659 22.39 -29.70 5.50
C ALA A 659 22.56 -28.20 5.62
N THR A 660 23.81 -27.75 5.49
CA THR A 660 24.19 -26.35 5.54
C THR A 660 23.39 -25.61 4.48
N SER A 661 22.36 -24.88 4.91
CA SER A 661 21.75 -23.83 4.10
C SER A 661 22.87 -22.90 3.66
N ILE A 662 23.12 -22.82 2.37
CA ILE A 662 23.96 -21.75 1.84
C ILE A 662 23.25 -20.45 2.23
N PRO A 663 23.90 -19.50 2.92
CA PRO A 663 23.33 -18.17 3.12
C PRO A 663 23.22 -17.54 1.72
N GLN A 664 22.03 -17.52 1.13
CA GLN A 664 21.88 -16.92 -0.19
C GLN A 664 21.73 -15.41 -0.04
N ALA A 665 22.86 -14.75 -0.26
CA ALA A 665 22.88 -13.36 -0.70
C ALA A 665 22.15 -13.22 -2.05
N ASP A 666 21.44 -12.10 -2.23
CA ASP A 666 20.99 -11.47 -3.48
C ASP A 666 21.62 -12.04 -4.77
N THR A 667 21.15 -13.19 -5.24
CA THR A 667 21.59 -13.74 -6.53
C THR A 667 20.37 -13.86 -7.42
N ALA A 668 20.39 -13.05 -8.48
CA ALA A 668 19.36 -13.06 -9.51
C ALA A 668 19.23 -14.47 -10.12
N LEU A 669 18.00 -14.85 -10.45
CA LEU A 669 17.67 -16.08 -11.13
C LEU A 669 18.51 -16.21 -12.41
N THR A 670 19.09 -17.38 -12.64
CA THR A 670 19.82 -17.69 -13.88
C THR A 670 18.95 -18.51 -14.81
N GLN A 671 19.15 -18.37 -16.12
CA GLN A 671 18.41 -19.16 -17.11
C GLN A 671 18.60 -20.67 -16.89
N SER A 672 19.81 -21.11 -16.51
CA SER A 672 20.06 -22.53 -16.22
C SER A 672 19.28 -23.06 -15.02
N ALA A 673 19.07 -22.23 -14.00
CA ALA A 673 18.27 -22.61 -12.84
C ALA A 673 16.77 -22.69 -13.21
N LEU A 674 16.28 -21.76 -14.03
CA LEU A 674 14.92 -21.82 -14.59
C LEU A 674 14.72 -23.09 -15.41
N ASP A 675 15.61 -23.38 -16.35
CA ASP A 675 15.51 -24.54 -17.26
C ASP A 675 15.48 -25.88 -16.50
N ALA A 676 16.22 -25.99 -15.39
CA ALA A 676 16.24 -27.19 -14.55
C ALA A 676 14.86 -27.50 -13.93
N LEU A 677 14.12 -26.46 -13.50
CA LEU A 677 12.80 -26.62 -12.91
C LEU A 677 11.68 -26.74 -13.96
N VAL A 678 11.85 -26.17 -15.16
CA VAL A 678 10.90 -26.32 -16.29
C VAL A 678 10.66 -27.79 -16.63
N ALA A 679 11.71 -28.61 -16.66
CA ALA A 679 11.58 -30.04 -16.95
C ALA A 679 10.71 -30.77 -15.90
N ALA A 680 10.89 -30.44 -14.61
CA ALA A 680 10.11 -31.00 -13.52
C ALA A 680 8.65 -30.53 -13.54
N ALA A 681 8.41 -29.23 -13.77
CA ALA A 681 7.07 -28.67 -13.88
C ALA A 681 6.28 -29.31 -15.04
N ARG A 682 6.92 -29.50 -16.19
CA ARG A 682 6.31 -30.19 -17.35
C ARG A 682 5.94 -31.63 -17.02
N ALA A 683 6.83 -32.37 -16.36
CA ALA A 683 6.55 -33.75 -15.96
C ALA A 683 5.34 -33.86 -15.02
N ARG A 684 5.20 -32.90 -14.09
CA ARG A 684 4.04 -32.81 -13.18
C ARG A 684 2.74 -32.52 -13.94
N TRP A 685 2.75 -31.56 -14.86
CA TRP A 685 1.58 -31.28 -15.72
C TRP A 685 1.17 -32.51 -16.55
N ILE A 686 2.11 -33.20 -17.19
CA ILE A 686 1.80 -34.41 -17.98
C ILE A 686 1.16 -35.51 -17.09
N ALA A 687 1.63 -35.66 -15.86
CA ALA A 687 1.09 -36.63 -14.92
C ALA A 687 -0.39 -36.37 -14.53
N THR A 688 -0.92 -35.17 -14.78
CA THR A 688 -2.34 -34.85 -14.57
C THR A 688 -3.28 -35.45 -15.64
N GLY A 689 -2.73 -36.00 -16.73
CA GLY A 689 -3.51 -36.58 -17.83
C GLY A 689 -3.87 -35.59 -18.94
N LEU A 690 -3.00 -34.62 -19.22
CA LEU A 690 -3.19 -33.65 -20.31
C LEU A 690 -3.43 -34.31 -21.67
N SER A 691 -4.27 -33.67 -22.50
CA SER A 691 -4.48 -34.07 -23.89
C SER A 691 -3.24 -33.85 -24.76
N GLU A 692 -3.13 -34.55 -25.88
CA GLU A 692 -2.03 -34.38 -26.85
C GLU A 692 -1.88 -32.92 -27.31
N ALA A 693 -3.00 -32.20 -27.48
CA ALA A 693 -3.00 -30.79 -27.84
C ALA A 693 -2.40 -29.90 -26.72
N GLN A 694 -2.67 -30.21 -25.46
CA GLN A 694 -2.10 -29.48 -24.31
C GLN A 694 -0.62 -29.79 -24.10
N ILE A 695 -0.21 -31.04 -24.31
CA ILE A 695 1.23 -31.41 -24.28
C ILE A 695 1.98 -30.67 -25.40
N ALA A 696 1.42 -30.65 -26.62
CA ALA A 696 2.00 -29.90 -27.73
C ALA A 696 2.01 -28.39 -27.49
N ALA A 697 1.05 -27.85 -26.73
CA ALA A 697 1.07 -26.45 -26.31
C ALA A 697 2.26 -26.17 -25.38
N LEU A 698 2.49 -27.00 -24.36
CA LEU A 698 3.65 -26.87 -23.45
C LEU A 698 4.98 -27.03 -24.19
N ASP A 699 5.08 -27.94 -25.16
CA ASP A 699 6.31 -28.17 -25.95
C ASP A 699 6.70 -26.98 -26.82
N ASN A 700 5.76 -26.08 -27.09
CA ASN A 700 5.99 -24.87 -27.89
C ASN A 700 6.27 -23.62 -27.05
N VAL A 701 6.33 -23.74 -25.72
CA VAL A 701 6.61 -22.61 -24.83
C VAL A 701 8.11 -22.39 -24.66
N THR A 702 8.55 -21.14 -24.79
CA THR A 702 9.90 -20.69 -24.49
C THR A 702 9.93 -20.04 -23.12
N PHE A 703 10.86 -20.46 -22.25
CA PHE A 703 11.04 -19.88 -20.92
C PHE A 703 12.23 -18.93 -20.91
N THR A 704 12.06 -17.73 -20.36
CA THR A 704 13.15 -16.75 -20.25
C THR A 704 13.14 -16.07 -18.89
N VAL A 705 14.32 -15.84 -18.33
CA VAL A 705 14.48 -14.93 -17.19
C VAL A 705 14.41 -13.48 -17.68
N ALA A 706 13.59 -12.66 -17.02
CA ALA A 706 13.43 -11.24 -17.33
C ALA A 706 13.24 -10.42 -16.04
N ASP A 707 13.57 -9.13 -16.07
CA ASP A 707 13.26 -8.21 -14.97
C ASP A 707 11.79 -7.76 -15.13
N LEU A 708 10.91 -8.29 -14.28
CA LEU A 708 9.48 -8.05 -14.35
C LEU A 708 9.06 -6.92 -13.40
N PRO A 709 8.04 -6.13 -13.78
CA PRO A 709 7.64 -4.98 -12.97
C PRO A 709 7.00 -5.37 -11.63
N GLY A 710 7.23 -4.57 -10.59
CA GLY A 710 6.48 -4.66 -9.33
C GLY A 710 6.60 -6.02 -8.63
N TRP A 711 5.46 -6.70 -8.45
CA TRP A 711 5.36 -8.00 -7.78
C TRP A 711 5.14 -9.17 -8.73
N HIS A 712 5.44 -9.01 -10.02
CA HIS A 712 5.30 -10.10 -10.98
C HIS A 712 6.33 -11.17 -10.66
N LEU A 713 5.86 -12.38 -10.47
CA LEU A 713 6.68 -13.57 -10.27
C LEU A 713 6.92 -14.28 -11.59
N GLY A 714 5.87 -14.36 -12.41
CA GLY A 714 5.91 -14.86 -13.78
C GLY A 714 4.82 -14.22 -14.62
N GLU A 715 4.95 -14.36 -15.93
CA GLU A 715 3.90 -14.02 -16.88
C GLU A 715 3.97 -14.93 -18.11
N ALA A 716 2.80 -15.32 -18.63
CA ALA A 716 2.67 -16.03 -19.89
C ALA A 716 2.13 -15.09 -20.98
N ALA A 717 2.87 -14.93 -22.08
CA ALA A 717 2.43 -14.13 -23.22
C ALA A 717 2.68 -14.89 -24.53
N GLY A 718 1.59 -15.30 -25.19
CA GLY A 718 1.67 -16.09 -26.42
C GLY A 718 2.36 -17.44 -26.20
N LYS A 719 3.59 -17.59 -26.73
CA LYS A 719 4.42 -18.79 -26.59
C LYS A 719 5.64 -18.57 -25.70
N THR A 720 5.67 -17.48 -24.94
CA THR A 720 6.79 -17.14 -24.08
C THR A 720 6.30 -17.03 -22.64
N ILE A 721 6.98 -17.72 -21.73
CA ILE A 721 6.84 -17.50 -20.29
C ILE A 721 8.08 -16.74 -19.80
N ARG A 722 7.85 -15.59 -19.18
CA ARG A 722 8.90 -14.82 -18.52
C ARG A 722 8.81 -15.03 -17.01
N VAL A 723 9.94 -15.25 -16.36
CA VAL A 723 10.03 -15.40 -14.91
C VAL A 723 10.96 -14.33 -14.36
N ASP A 724 10.55 -13.71 -13.26
CA ASP A 724 11.26 -12.56 -12.72
C ASP A 724 12.69 -12.88 -12.25
N THR A 725 13.60 -11.90 -12.32
CA THR A 725 14.98 -12.08 -11.87
C THR A 725 15.12 -12.24 -10.36
N ASN A 726 14.26 -11.61 -9.55
CA ASN A 726 14.45 -11.51 -8.10
C ASN A 726 13.17 -11.69 -7.26
N ALA A 727 12.10 -12.24 -7.87
CA ALA A 727 10.77 -12.43 -7.29
C ALA A 727 10.12 -11.11 -6.81
N GLY A 728 10.26 -10.04 -7.59
CA GLY A 728 9.76 -8.70 -7.21
C GLY A 728 10.43 -8.17 -5.93
N GLY A 729 11.73 -8.45 -5.77
CA GLY A 729 12.56 -8.09 -4.61
C GLY A 729 12.43 -9.03 -3.41
N ASN A 730 11.74 -10.17 -3.56
CA ASN A 730 11.47 -11.10 -2.45
C ASN A 730 12.41 -12.29 -2.36
N GLY A 731 13.24 -12.51 -3.38
CA GLY A 731 14.14 -13.65 -3.50
C GLY A 731 13.42 -14.94 -3.91
N TRP A 732 14.08 -15.75 -4.73
CA TRP A 732 13.59 -17.06 -5.15
C TRP A 732 14.05 -18.17 -4.21
N PHE A 733 13.14 -19.07 -3.89
CA PHE A 733 13.46 -20.43 -3.47
C PHE A 733 13.59 -21.30 -4.73
N ILE A 734 14.80 -21.80 -4.98
CA ILE A 734 15.10 -22.70 -6.10
C ILE A 734 15.19 -24.12 -5.54
N ASP A 735 14.23 -24.95 -5.94
CA ASP A 735 14.10 -26.32 -5.47
C ASP A 735 15.25 -27.23 -5.98
N PRO A 736 16.08 -27.79 -5.09
CA PRO A 736 17.12 -28.75 -5.47
C PRO A 736 16.58 -30.16 -5.74
N THR A 737 15.39 -30.52 -5.24
CA THR A 737 14.73 -31.81 -5.46
C THR A 737 13.31 -31.67 -6.05
N PRO A 738 13.16 -31.03 -7.24
CA PRO A 738 11.86 -30.66 -7.80
C PRO A 738 10.96 -31.83 -8.23
N ALA A 739 11.38 -33.07 -7.99
CA ALA A 739 10.61 -34.28 -8.23
C ALA A 739 9.90 -34.85 -6.97
N ASP A 740 10.32 -34.50 -5.75
CA ASP A 740 9.85 -35.20 -4.54
C ASP A 740 9.28 -34.30 -3.40
N ASP A 741 9.41 -32.98 -3.51
CA ASP A 741 8.88 -31.98 -2.55
C ASP A 741 9.43 -32.13 -1.12
N SER A 742 10.60 -32.75 -0.94
CA SER A 742 11.14 -33.07 0.38
C SER A 742 11.40 -31.85 1.27
N GLU A 743 11.57 -30.67 0.68
CA GLU A 743 11.79 -29.38 1.37
C GLU A 743 10.54 -28.86 2.08
N PHE A 744 9.37 -29.43 1.80
CA PHE A 744 8.09 -29.07 2.41
C PHE A 744 7.53 -30.19 3.30
N SER A 745 8.38 -31.13 3.74
CA SER A 745 7.99 -32.29 4.56
C SER A 745 7.52 -31.87 5.97
N GLY A 746 6.20 -31.78 6.16
CA GLY A 746 5.57 -31.42 7.44
C GLY A 746 4.05 -31.15 7.38
N SER A 747 3.49 -30.87 6.21
CA SER A 747 2.04 -30.75 6.00
C SER A 747 1.54 -31.86 5.05
N GLY A 748 0.53 -32.61 5.51
CA GLY A 748 -0.01 -33.78 4.82
C GLY A 748 -0.57 -33.48 3.42
N VAL A 749 -0.81 -34.55 2.67
CA VAL A 749 -1.49 -34.64 1.37
C VAL A 749 -2.56 -33.55 1.14
N SER A 750 -2.15 -32.44 0.52
CA SER A 750 -2.98 -31.32 0.07
C SER A 750 -2.23 -30.59 -1.06
N ALA A 751 -2.98 -30.03 -2.02
CA ALA A 751 -2.45 -29.25 -3.15
C ALA A 751 -1.66 -27.99 -2.74
N LEU A 752 -1.78 -27.56 -1.47
CA LEU A 752 -0.94 -26.53 -0.85
C LEU A 752 -0.05 -27.17 0.21
N ARG A 753 1.26 -26.94 0.11
CA ARG A 753 2.26 -27.24 1.14
C ARG A 753 2.81 -25.92 1.66
N SER A 754 2.53 -25.59 2.91
CA SER A 754 3.15 -24.48 3.63
C SER A 754 3.75 -25.00 4.93
N LEU A 755 4.88 -24.42 5.32
CA LEU A 755 5.51 -24.68 6.62
C LEU A 755 5.34 -23.43 7.51
N PRO A 756 5.30 -23.57 8.84
CA PRO A 756 5.41 -22.43 9.74
C PRO A 756 6.64 -21.58 9.35
N SER A 757 6.57 -20.25 9.49
CA SER A 757 7.61 -19.32 9.04
C SER A 757 9.04 -19.65 9.51
N ALA A 758 9.20 -20.30 10.66
CA ALA A 758 10.49 -20.75 11.18
C ALA A 758 11.10 -22.00 10.48
N GLN A 759 10.30 -22.71 9.67
CA GLN A 759 10.67 -23.96 8.98
C GLN A 759 10.53 -23.84 7.45
N ALA A 760 9.86 -22.81 6.94
CA ALA A 760 9.64 -22.64 5.52
C ALA A 760 10.94 -22.28 4.77
N PRO A 761 11.11 -22.76 3.52
CA PRO A 761 12.21 -22.30 2.70
C PRO A 761 12.18 -20.78 2.52
N ALA A 762 13.36 -20.16 2.55
CA ALA A 762 13.48 -18.72 2.36
C ALA A 762 13.20 -18.33 0.90
N GLY A 763 12.27 -17.40 0.68
CA GLY A 763 11.92 -16.89 -0.65
C GLY A 763 10.60 -17.43 -1.21
N VAL A 764 10.30 -17.03 -2.45
CA VAL A 764 9.09 -17.45 -3.20
C VAL A 764 9.40 -18.73 -3.99
N ASP A 765 8.50 -19.71 -4.01
CA ASP A 765 8.76 -21.01 -4.68
C ASP A 765 8.74 -20.91 -6.22
N LEU A 766 9.92 -21.05 -6.84
CA LEU A 766 10.08 -20.96 -8.29
C LEU A 766 9.32 -22.08 -9.04
N LEU A 767 9.24 -23.29 -8.47
CA LEU A 767 8.55 -24.41 -9.09
C LEU A 767 7.04 -24.13 -9.23
N THR A 768 6.42 -23.61 -8.17
CA THR A 768 5.01 -23.19 -8.20
C THR A 768 4.77 -22.10 -9.25
N THR A 769 5.65 -21.11 -9.36
CA THR A 769 5.54 -20.07 -10.40
C THR A 769 5.55 -20.69 -11.80
N ILE A 770 6.50 -21.58 -12.11
CA ILE A 770 6.59 -22.22 -13.43
C ILE A 770 5.33 -23.06 -13.71
N LEU A 771 4.83 -23.81 -12.72
CA LEU A 771 3.61 -24.59 -12.85
C LEU A 771 2.39 -23.70 -13.14
N HIS A 772 2.28 -22.57 -12.44
CA HIS A 772 1.22 -21.59 -12.63
C HIS A 772 1.23 -21.03 -14.07
N GLU A 773 2.37 -20.51 -14.52
CA GLU A 773 2.49 -19.95 -15.87
C GLU A 773 2.30 -21.00 -16.99
N MET A 774 2.75 -22.25 -16.76
CA MET A 774 2.44 -23.37 -17.66
C MET A 774 0.94 -23.65 -17.72
N GLY A 775 0.22 -23.50 -16.61
CA GLY A 775 -1.23 -23.61 -16.54
C GLY A 775 -1.93 -22.65 -17.52
N HIS A 776 -1.45 -21.40 -17.61
CA HIS A 776 -1.95 -20.46 -18.61
C HIS A 776 -1.70 -20.93 -20.05
N SER A 777 -0.51 -21.50 -20.32
CA SER A 777 -0.15 -22.00 -21.66
C SER A 777 -1.03 -23.17 -22.13
N ILE A 778 -1.69 -23.87 -21.21
CA ILE A 778 -2.65 -24.96 -21.49
C ILE A 778 -4.12 -24.55 -21.30
N GLY A 779 -4.37 -23.25 -21.12
CA GLY A 779 -5.72 -22.67 -21.10
C GLY A 779 -6.38 -22.57 -19.73
N LEU A 780 -5.63 -22.72 -18.63
CA LEU A 780 -6.16 -22.49 -17.29
C LEU A 780 -6.10 -21.01 -16.91
N CYS A 781 -7.17 -20.55 -16.25
CA CYS A 781 -7.31 -19.18 -15.78
C CYS A 781 -6.83 -19.06 -14.34
N ASP A 782 -6.40 -17.86 -13.97
CA ASP A 782 -6.29 -17.49 -12.56
C ASP A 782 -7.59 -17.63 -11.80
N THR A 783 -7.44 -17.87 -10.50
CA THR A 783 -8.52 -17.75 -9.53
C THR A 783 -8.06 -16.90 -8.35
N TYR A 784 -8.97 -16.05 -7.86
CA TYR A 784 -8.74 -15.20 -6.69
C TYR A 784 -9.77 -15.44 -5.59
N SER A 785 -10.59 -16.49 -5.75
CA SER A 785 -11.48 -16.92 -4.70
C SER A 785 -10.66 -17.42 -3.51
N LYS A 786 -11.00 -16.95 -2.30
CA LYS A 786 -10.42 -17.47 -1.05
C LYS A 786 -10.54 -19.00 -0.95
N LEU A 787 -11.60 -19.59 -1.51
CA LEU A 787 -11.80 -21.05 -1.53
C LEU A 787 -10.79 -21.79 -2.42
N ALA A 788 -10.24 -21.10 -3.43
CA ALA A 788 -9.29 -21.66 -4.37
C ALA A 788 -7.83 -21.34 -4.02
N ARG A 789 -7.56 -20.84 -2.81
CA ARG A 789 -6.22 -20.45 -2.31
C ARG A 789 -5.16 -21.56 -2.37
N ARG A 790 -5.61 -22.82 -2.45
CA ARG A 790 -4.75 -24.01 -2.58
C ARG A 790 -4.47 -24.40 -4.03
N SER A 791 -5.15 -23.80 -5.00
CA SER A 791 -4.97 -24.08 -6.42
C SER A 791 -3.61 -23.57 -6.90
N VAL A 792 -2.94 -24.34 -7.76
CA VAL A 792 -1.78 -23.87 -8.50
C VAL A 792 -2.09 -22.60 -9.29
N MET A 793 -3.32 -22.44 -9.77
CA MET A 793 -3.80 -21.26 -10.51
C MET A 793 -4.28 -20.11 -9.61
N TYR A 794 -4.03 -20.14 -8.29
CA TYR A 794 -4.35 -18.99 -7.46
C TYR A 794 -3.35 -17.86 -7.73
N GLY A 795 -3.83 -16.71 -8.22
CA GLY A 795 -2.97 -15.67 -8.83
C GLY A 795 -2.11 -14.84 -7.86
N PHE A 796 -1.95 -15.28 -6.61
CA PHE A 796 -0.98 -14.72 -5.67
C PHE A 796 -0.13 -15.81 -5.02
N LEU A 797 1.19 -15.66 -4.89
CA LEU A 797 2.07 -16.62 -4.20
C LEU A 797 2.84 -15.97 -3.06
N ASN A 798 2.86 -16.63 -1.90
CA ASN A 798 3.56 -16.17 -0.70
C ASN A 798 4.99 -16.77 -0.63
N LYS A 799 5.83 -16.19 0.24
CA LYS A 799 7.09 -16.85 0.64
C LYS A 799 6.79 -18.17 1.35
N GLY A 800 7.62 -19.18 1.11
CA GLY A 800 7.54 -20.45 1.83
C GLY A 800 6.32 -21.32 1.48
N GLU A 801 5.62 -21.02 0.39
CA GLU A 801 4.48 -21.80 -0.09
C GLU A 801 4.78 -22.53 -1.38
N ARG A 802 4.35 -23.79 -1.45
CA ARG A 802 4.29 -24.58 -2.67
C ARG A 802 2.86 -24.98 -3.01
N ARG A 803 2.48 -24.82 -4.28
CA ARG A 803 1.19 -25.30 -4.82
C ARG A 803 1.41 -26.21 -6.01
N LEU A 804 0.68 -27.31 -6.04
CA LEU A 804 0.86 -28.42 -6.98
C LEU A 804 -0.44 -28.83 -7.67
#